data_AF-A0ABD5X630-F1
#
_entry.id   AF-A0ABD5X630-F1
#
_cell.length_a   1.000
_cell.length_b   1.000
_cell.length_c   1.000
_cell.angle_alpha   90.00
_cell.angle_beta   90.00
_cell.angle_gamma   90.00
#
_symmetry.space_group_name_H-M   'P 1'
#
loop_
_entity.id
_entity.type
_entity.pdbx_description
1 polymer ?
#
loop_
_entity_poly.entity_id
_entity_poly.type
_entity_poly.pdbx_seq_one_letter_code
_entity_poly.pdbx_strand_id
1 'polypeptide(L)'
;MHARTEPPQLLFVTAGSDELSSLSDKHVNTTLPVSHAAWPSNGLPVNDELPDCILVSESLSTQEVSELASAVQDISRQVPVVAFVGEGRDNIDELFDAGVTDVIRSNVANTPQTLLDRRIDAALSIAGEEDTASTADKESPQLSRAVTESIDEVVWVNDIGESGLQYINSTYEDVWGRSPEPLYEDRSAILETVHPEDRERVSRAMEQQRKTPEEFDLTFRIVRPDGEQRWVHSRAIGIREDNELVRIVGIASDITERKTKKQELAAERDVSERILEASPVGVLVLDTDGTVTKANQKAESILGTSHRELEEVLSHLDEVGVRDRDGQRLSEQEFPFRRIVATGEPIRNEQYILEPPGTSEETVITVYGVPLFDGECLEAVVITVDDVTERVARERRLQEQRDELAELDQINSLIRDVHEALLDTHDRDEMLEATCEKLTATGTYQHAVALRTGRTGQFGAVAWTKGAKHLVAPLTTESKAQGERMQVRKALDTNRTQVFHHQENINWFPVLNEAGINSYGIIPVVYEGAEYGVIAVFSSGSGQFGSHIRTVLDELGKTVGHAIAGIESREREETLTALYRATEQFLTAESPEEASELAVETAMEVLDFPGIGVFLFDEETNLLSPVAGTEEFLSFLDESTVFGPAKRDSVTWHTYVTGESQCYADIQTMDRFTNSETSARASLLLPLGEHGVFVAASTEAGVFTEQRRQLVGLLAATTEAALDRVAGQADIRERDQALESRTEQLDRTESLLSVSQDITTLVRDAQTRAELEQRLCERLTEHDYFSLAWIGKTQKQENELVPRVWAGSEEGYLDAVSLQLSSDEPAVRAIRTGETTTVSNVTSHIREQRWPRKAVDRGHHSVLAVPLVNGQIVYGVVALYSSQPGLFSEVDKAVAEDFGATLAYGINSIETRRGLLSEQATELEVRIGQTETFFNEVAALVGEPVSYRELTPVDAQNRQLIFSFSDPPVEEILALGDQFVSVTAVSHTQRGETDIFRATVSGEPVGAELLDCGGVPQAVTATARETQATVRLPTELRVRTFLDRVRDRYPDAELHSRRDTGAMSDSGNEVRRALDEELTDRQREVLLKAYETGFFQSPRETTGEELAGLLDLSQPTVAHHLREAQYRLLTALFETQ
;
A
#
# COMPACT_ATOMS: atom_id res chain seq x y z
N MET A 1 25.93 39.49 44.47
CA MET A 1 26.61 38.80 43.35
C MET A 1 28.13 38.94 43.48
N HIS A 2 28.82 37.87 43.83
CA HIS A 2 30.12 37.58 43.21
C HIS A 2 29.84 36.55 42.11
N ALA A 3 30.48 36.68 40.95
CA ALA A 3 30.33 35.69 39.89
C ALA A 3 31.19 34.47 40.23
N ARG A 4 30.55 33.29 40.39
CA ARG A 4 31.26 32.02 40.28
C ARG A 4 31.88 31.96 38.88
N THR A 5 33.18 31.70 38.79
CA THR A 5 33.94 31.78 37.54
C THR A 5 33.86 30.51 36.68
N GLU A 6 33.27 29.45 37.21
CA GLU A 6 33.01 28.19 36.53
C GLU A 6 31.52 27.81 36.72
N PRO A 7 30.89 27.12 35.76
CA PRO A 7 29.47 26.73 35.85
C PRO A 7 29.26 25.68 36.94
N PRO A 8 28.10 25.66 37.62
CA PRO A 8 27.83 24.72 38.70
C PRO A 8 27.84 23.28 38.19
N GLN A 9 28.47 22.37 38.95
CA GLN A 9 28.52 20.95 38.60
C GLN A 9 27.31 20.19 39.13
N LEU A 10 26.61 19.46 38.26
CA LEU A 10 25.43 18.66 38.61
C LEU A 10 25.76 17.16 38.67
N LEU A 11 25.11 16.45 39.58
CA LEU A 11 25.15 14.98 39.66
C LEU A 11 23.75 14.40 39.49
N PHE A 12 23.54 13.56 38.47
CA PHE A 12 22.28 12.87 38.23
C PHE A 12 22.35 11.40 38.68
N VAL A 13 21.34 10.95 39.44
CA VAL A 13 21.32 9.64 40.11
C VAL A 13 20.15 8.78 39.64
N THR A 14 20.43 7.52 39.25
CA THR A 14 19.46 6.53 38.74
C THR A 14 19.49 5.22 39.55
N ALA A 15 18.56 4.29 39.28
CA ALA A 15 18.44 3.02 39.99
C ALA A 15 19.30 1.91 39.33
N GLY A 16 20.33 1.42 40.03
CA GLY A 16 21.15 0.29 39.59
C GLY A 16 22.09 0.55 38.40
N SER A 17 23.00 -0.41 38.15
CA SER A 17 24.07 -0.29 37.14
C SER A 17 23.58 -0.32 35.70
N ASP A 18 22.49 -1.03 35.43
CA ASP A 18 22.14 -1.42 34.06
C ASP A 18 21.35 -0.30 33.35
N GLU A 19 20.60 0.53 34.10
CA GLU A 19 19.96 1.74 33.57
C GLU A 19 20.98 2.71 32.96
N LEU A 20 22.15 2.91 33.59
CA LEU A 20 23.23 3.78 33.08
C LEU A 20 23.65 3.42 31.64
N SER A 21 23.63 2.14 31.28
CA SER A 21 24.02 1.66 29.95
C SER A 21 22.94 1.90 28.87
N SER A 22 21.70 2.18 29.27
CA SER A 22 20.60 2.51 28.35
C SER A 22 20.27 4.01 28.32
N LEU A 23 20.68 4.76 29.35
CA LEU A 23 20.49 6.20 29.46
C LEU A 23 21.66 7.03 28.90
N SER A 24 22.81 6.44 28.60
CA SER A 24 24.00 7.16 28.10
C SER A 24 23.78 7.93 26.78
N ASP A 25 22.78 7.54 25.97
CA ASP A 25 22.38 8.27 24.75
C ASP A 25 21.09 9.11 24.91
N LYS A 26 20.50 9.18 26.11
CA LYS A 26 19.34 10.04 26.44
C LYS A 26 19.72 11.06 27.51
N HIS A 27 20.25 12.20 27.04
CA HIS A 27 20.84 13.23 27.89
C HIS A 27 19.80 13.91 28.80
N VAL A 28 20.21 14.27 30.01
CA VAL A 28 19.47 15.21 30.87
C VAL A 28 19.38 16.55 30.15
N ASN A 29 18.17 17.07 29.97
CA ASN A 29 17.90 18.22 29.10
C ASN A 29 18.23 19.57 29.79
N THR A 30 19.49 19.80 30.14
CA THR A 30 20.00 21.03 30.79
C THR A 30 21.14 21.64 29.95
N THR A 31 21.47 22.92 30.19
CA THR A 31 22.69 23.55 29.62
C THR A 31 23.94 23.35 30.48
N LEU A 32 23.79 22.81 31.69
CA LEU A 32 24.85 22.65 32.70
C LEU A 32 25.59 21.29 32.58
N PRO A 33 26.85 21.20 33.08
CA PRO A 33 27.59 19.94 33.07
C PRO A 33 27.01 18.93 34.09
N VAL A 34 26.60 17.75 33.61
CA VAL A 34 26.02 16.66 34.41
C VAL A 34 26.95 15.45 34.45
N SER A 35 27.28 15.00 35.66
CA SER A 35 27.85 13.67 35.93
C SER A 35 26.75 12.67 36.27
N HIS A 36 26.98 11.37 36.05
CA HIS A 36 25.97 10.32 36.26
C HIS A 36 26.43 9.27 37.29
N ALA A 37 25.52 8.83 38.17
CA ALA A 37 25.77 7.79 39.18
C ALA A 37 24.55 6.87 39.38
N ALA A 38 24.77 5.70 39.99
CA ALA A 38 23.73 4.71 40.27
C ALA A 38 23.66 4.36 41.76
N TRP A 39 22.46 4.44 42.33
CA TRP A 39 22.17 4.11 43.72
C TRP A 39 21.58 2.69 43.85
N PRO A 40 21.82 1.98 44.98
CA PRO A 40 22.85 2.24 45.99
C PRO A 40 24.25 1.74 45.58
N SER A 41 24.36 1.05 44.43
CA SER A 41 25.46 0.11 44.14
C SER A 41 26.86 0.70 43.92
N ASN A 42 27.01 2.02 43.73
CA ASN A 42 28.32 2.70 43.70
C ASN A 42 28.54 3.71 44.85
N GLY A 43 27.50 4.03 45.63
CA GLY A 43 27.51 5.18 46.54
C GLY A 43 27.58 6.54 45.83
N LEU A 44 27.57 7.62 46.61
CA LEU A 44 27.92 8.95 46.11
C LEU A 44 29.45 9.00 45.85
N PRO A 45 29.92 9.59 44.73
CA PRO A 45 31.34 9.69 44.42
C PRO A 45 32.02 10.79 45.26
N VAL A 46 32.25 10.52 46.56
CA VAL A 46 32.85 11.48 47.51
C VAL A 46 34.39 11.56 47.33
N ASN A 47 34.84 12.05 46.17
CA ASN A 47 36.25 12.34 45.87
C ASN A 47 36.46 13.86 45.73
N ASP A 48 36.78 14.50 46.85
CA ASP A 48 37.33 15.86 47.05
C ASP A 48 36.56 17.09 46.50
N GLU A 49 35.62 16.97 45.56
CA GLU A 49 34.67 18.05 45.19
C GLU A 49 33.22 17.55 45.27
N LEU A 50 32.38 18.22 46.07
CA LEU A 50 30.94 17.97 46.13
C LEU A 50 30.23 18.67 44.96
N PRO A 51 29.22 18.03 44.32
CA PRO A 51 28.41 18.69 43.31
C PRO A 51 27.61 19.84 43.93
N ASP A 52 27.34 20.86 43.13
CA ASP A 52 26.57 22.03 43.57
C ASP A 52 25.08 21.74 43.73
N CYS A 53 24.55 20.78 42.97
CA CYS A 53 23.17 20.34 43.07
C CYS A 53 23.06 18.88 42.60
N ILE A 54 22.24 18.09 43.30
CA ILE A 54 22.02 16.67 43.01
C ILE A 54 20.62 16.49 42.42
N LEU A 55 20.54 15.93 41.22
CA LEU A 55 19.31 15.59 40.52
C LEU A 55 19.00 14.09 40.70
N VAL A 56 17.79 13.73 41.09
CA VAL A 56 17.42 12.32 41.38
C VAL A 56 16.30 11.86 40.45
N SER A 57 16.50 10.75 39.75
CA SER A 57 15.54 10.19 38.79
C SER A 57 14.29 9.61 39.46
N GLU A 58 13.20 9.67 38.71
CA GLU A 58 11.91 9.03 38.99
C GLU A 58 11.98 7.50 39.13
N SER A 59 13.07 6.83 38.71
CA SER A 59 13.26 5.38 38.90
C SER A 59 13.55 4.97 40.35
N LEU A 60 13.99 5.89 41.22
CA LEU A 60 14.16 5.63 42.66
C LEU A 60 12.82 5.69 43.41
N SER A 61 12.58 4.77 44.34
CA SER A 61 11.42 4.83 45.24
C SER A 61 11.51 6.00 46.24
N THR A 62 10.38 6.45 46.78
CA THR A 62 10.34 7.61 47.70
C THR A 62 11.22 7.40 48.94
N GLN A 63 11.35 6.15 49.41
CA GLN A 63 12.24 5.80 50.51
C GLN A 63 13.73 5.90 50.09
N GLU A 64 14.11 5.43 48.90
CA GLU A 64 15.49 5.56 48.41
C GLU A 64 15.90 7.03 48.18
N VAL A 65 14.97 7.88 47.73
CA VAL A 65 15.18 9.32 47.62
C VAL A 65 15.36 9.96 49.01
N SER A 66 14.56 9.55 50.00
CA SER A 66 14.68 10.00 51.40
C SER A 66 16.01 9.57 52.04
N GLU A 67 16.42 8.32 51.86
CA GLU A 67 17.70 7.80 52.34
C GLU A 67 18.90 8.52 51.70
N LEU A 68 18.82 8.83 50.39
CA LEU A 68 19.82 9.62 49.69
C LEU A 68 19.86 11.08 50.18
N ALA A 69 18.71 11.74 50.34
CA ALA A 69 18.64 13.14 50.79
C ALA A 69 19.19 13.30 52.22
N SER A 70 18.86 12.39 53.13
CA SER A 70 19.44 12.34 54.49
C SER A 70 20.96 12.13 54.43
N ALA A 71 21.46 11.22 53.57
CA ALA A 71 22.89 10.98 53.42
C ALA A 71 23.64 12.20 52.84
N VAL A 72 22.99 13.01 51.98
CA VAL A 72 23.55 14.28 51.51
C VAL A 72 23.59 15.31 52.64
N GLN A 73 22.51 15.47 53.41
CA GLN A 73 22.48 16.45 54.52
C GLN A 73 23.47 16.13 55.66
N ASP A 74 23.75 14.85 55.93
CA ASP A 74 24.78 14.41 56.87
C ASP A 74 26.22 14.75 56.40
N ILE A 75 26.44 14.86 55.08
CA ILE A 75 27.73 15.26 54.48
C ILE A 75 27.83 16.78 54.38
N SER A 76 26.79 17.45 53.86
CA SER A 76 26.68 18.90 53.83
C SER A 76 25.22 19.35 53.66
N ARG A 77 24.73 20.15 54.60
CA ARG A 77 23.42 20.84 54.51
C ARG A 77 23.35 21.93 53.42
N GLN A 78 24.47 22.25 52.78
CA GLN A 78 24.56 23.33 51.78
C GLN A 78 24.39 22.86 50.33
N VAL A 79 24.33 21.53 50.09
CA VAL A 79 24.11 20.98 48.74
C VAL A 79 22.62 20.72 48.52
N PRO A 80 21.93 21.48 47.64
CA PRO A 80 20.53 21.21 47.32
C PRO A 80 20.33 19.89 46.56
N VAL A 81 19.18 19.26 46.82
CA VAL A 81 18.72 18.03 46.16
C VAL A 81 17.39 18.30 45.46
N VAL A 82 17.27 17.91 44.19
CA VAL A 82 16.07 18.09 43.35
C VAL A 82 15.60 16.73 42.83
N ALA A 83 14.38 16.32 43.20
CA ALA A 83 13.83 15.01 42.85
C ALA A 83 12.80 15.07 41.71
N PHE A 84 12.93 14.16 40.73
CA PHE A 84 11.93 13.93 39.69
C PHE A 84 10.94 12.85 40.12
N VAL A 85 9.66 13.07 39.84
CA VAL A 85 8.55 12.20 40.28
C VAL A 85 7.54 12.04 39.15
N GLY A 86 7.28 10.81 38.73
CA GLY A 86 6.25 10.49 37.73
C GLY A 86 4.82 10.77 38.20
N GLU A 87 3.91 10.94 37.24
CA GLU A 87 2.49 11.16 37.52
C GLU A 87 1.88 9.96 38.28
N GLY A 88 1.50 10.15 39.54
CA GLY A 88 0.86 9.11 40.38
C GLY A 88 1.53 8.79 41.73
N ARG A 89 2.48 9.61 42.24
CA ARG A 89 2.86 9.56 43.67
C ARG A 89 2.22 10.72 44.45
N ASP A 90 1.52 10.40 45.53
CA ASP A 90 0.78 11.38 46.33
C ASP A 90 1.57 11.95 47.53
N ASN A 91 2.64 11.28 47.97
CA ASN A 91 3.48 11.73 49.09
C ASN A 91 4.67 12.57 48.59
N ILE A 92 4.53 13.90 48.64
CA ILE A 92 5.62 14.85 48.33
C ILE A 92 6.13 15.58 49.57
N ASP A 93 5.28 15.84 50.57
CA ASP A 93 5.68 16.53 51.80
C ASP A 93 6.77 15.72 52.57
N GLU A 94 6.66 14.38 52.56
CA GLU A 94 7.67 13.46 53.09
C GLU A 94 9.06 13.60 52.45
N LEU A 95 9.16 14.10 51.20
CA LEU A 95 10.45 14.35 50.56
C LEU A 95 11.10 15.65 51.07
N PHE A 96 10.30 16.70 51.30
CA PHE A 96 10.80 17.94 51.89
C PHE A 96 11.21 17.73 53.35
N ASP A 97 10.43 16.98 54.14
CA ASP A 97 10.80 16.58 55.51
C ASP A 97 12.06 15.70 55.55
N ALA A 98 12.32 14.91 54.50
CA ALA A 98 13.56 14.15 54.31
C ALA A 98 14.74 15.00 53.79
N GLY A 99 14.56 16.31 53.59
CA GLY A 99 15.63 17.23 53.22
C GLY A 99 15.82 17.47 51.72
N VAL A 100 14.92 16.99 50.86
CA VAL A 100 14.89 17.36 49.44
C VAL A 100 14.54 18.85 49.33
N THR A 101 15.33 19.60 48.57
CA THR A 101 15.19 21.07 48.46
C THR A 101 14.11 21.46 47.45
N ASP A 102 13.89 20.64 46.42
CA ASP A 102 12.86 20.91 45.40
C ASP A 102 12.37 19.64 44.67
N VAL A 103 11.16 19.69 44.10
CA VAL A 103 10.53 18.53 43.44
C VAL A 103 9.92 18.91 42.08
N ILE A 104 10.10 18.02 41.09
CA ILE A 104 9.58 18.18 39.72
C ILE A 104 8.64 17.01 39.40
N ARG A 105 7.35 17.29 39.21
CA ARG A 105 6.31 16.29 38.82
C ARG A 105 6.37 16.00 37.31
N SER A 106 7.46 15.40 36.86
CA SER A 106 7.67 14.91 35.49
C SER A 106 8.77 13.84 35.52
N ASN A 107 8.86 13.03 34.45
CA ASN A 107 10.11 12.34 34.15
C ASN A 107 11.18 13.34 33.62
N VAL A 108 12.45 12.95 33.68
CA VAL A 108 13.56 13.81 33.23
C VAL A 108 13.49 14.05 31.71
N ALA A 109 13.16 13.01 30.94
CA ALA A 109 13.18 13.04 29.48
C ALA A 109 12.19 14.03 28.84
N ASN A 110 11.03 14.26 29.46
CA ASN A 110 10.00 15.18 28.95
C ASN A 110 10.09 16.59 29.58
N THR A 111 11.00 16.83 30.53
CA THR A 111 11.10 18.12 31.22
C THR A 111 11.73 19.18 30.29
N PRO A 112 11.09 20.35 30.09
CA PRO A 112 11.68 21.44 29.29
C PRO A 112 12.92 22.05 29.95
N GLN A 113 14.00 22.18 29.20
CA GLN A 113 15.29 22.74 29.64
C GLN A 113 15.18 24.08 30.39
N THR A 114 14.35 25.00 29.88
CA THR A 114 14.14 26.33 30.48
C THR A 114 13.35 26.32 31.79
N LEU A 115 12.68 25.20 32.12
CA LEU A 115 12.07 24.98 33.43
C LEU A 115 13.08 24.35 34.39
N LEU A 116 13.86 23.37 33.93
CA LEU A 116 14.86 22.67 34.75
C LEU A 116 15.95 23.64 35.27
N ASP A 117 16.60 24.38 34.37
CA ASP A 117 17.70 25.28 34.72
C ASP A 117 17.26 26.34 35.77
N ARG A 118 16.02 26.84 35.68
CA ARG A 118 15.44 27.79 36.65
C ARG A 118 15.19 27.22 38.05
N ARG A 119 14.88 25.93 38.17
CA ARG A 119 14.62 25.30 39.49
C ARG A 119 15.93 25.10 40.26
N ILE A 120 17.00 24.76 39.53
CA ILE A 120 18.37 24.63 40.05
C ILE A 120 18.88 25.97 40.62
N ASP A 121 18.75 27.08 39.86
CA ASP A 121 19.15 28.43 40.32
C ASP A 121 18.46 28.87 41.63
N ALA A 122 17.17 28.53 41.78
CA ALA A 122 16.40 28.87 42.96
C ALA A 122 16.87 28.10 44.20
N ALA A 123 17.09 26.79 44.08
CA ALA A 123 17.55 25.94 45.17
C ALA A 123 18.96 26.35 45.68
N LEU A 124 19.86 26.73 44.77
CA LEU A 124 21.20 27.23 45.09
C LEU A 124 21.22 28.54 45.89
N SER A 125 20.15 29.34 45.81
CA SER A 125 20.08 30.66 46.44
C SER A 125 19.71 30.61 47.93
N ILE A 126 18.97 29.58 48.36
CA ILE A 126 18.40 29.49 49.71
C ILE A 126 19.45 29.12 50.78
N ALA A 127 20.46 28.32 50.41
CA ALA A 127 21.46 27.78 51.33
C ALA A 127 22.52 28.79 51.85
N GLY A 128 22.34 30.10 51.60
CA GLY A 128 23.41 31.10 51.71
C GLY A 128 23.38 32.10 52.88
N GLU A 129 22.32 32.17 53.70
CA GLU A 129 22.06 33.37 54.54
C GLU A 129 22.04 33.17 56.09
N GLU A 130 22.30 31.99 56.66
CA GLU A 130 22.03 31.70 58.10
C GLU A 130 23.10 32.11 59.16
N ASP A 131 24.19 32.80 58.83
CA ASP A 131 25.48 32.66 59.59
C ASP A 131 25.82 33.65 60.76
N THR A 132 24.92 34.52 61.29
CA THR A 132 25.34 35.64 62.20
C THR A 132 24.49 36.04 63.45
N ALA A 133 24.49 35.18 64.49
CA ALA A 133 24.73 35.42 65.95
C ALA A 133 24.20 36.63 66.84
N SER A 134 23.47 36.27 67.92
CA SER A 134 23.69 36.53 69.39
C SER A 134 23.59 37.93 70.10
N THR A 135 23.77 37.99 71.45
CA THR A 135 23.09 38.95 72.38
C THR A 135 23.86 39.59 73.60
N ALA A 136 23.44 40.82 73.97
CA ALA A 136 23.22 41.43 75.33
C ALA A 136 24.33 41.96 76.31
N ASP A 137 23.87 42.87 77.22
CA ASP A 137 24.50 43.41 78.48
C ASP A 137 25.68 44.44 78.31
N LYS A 138 26.00 45.48 79.11
CA LYS A 138 25.61 46.13 80.43
C LYS A 138 26.02 47.65 80.44
N GLU A 139 25.59 48.62 81.29
CA GLU A 139 24.45 48.79 82.24
C GLU A 139 24.17 50.24 82.76
N SER A 140 25.16 51.16 82.83
CA SER A 140 25.14 52.34 83.77
C SER A 140 23.99 53.40 83.73
N PRO A 141 23.09 53.51 82.73
CA PRO A 141 21.94 54.43 82.76
C PRO A 141 20.76 54.09 83.73
N GLN A 142 20.87 53.01 84.51
CA GLN A 142 19.70 52.33 85.11
C GLN A 142 18.83 53.14 86.08
N LEU A 143 19.37 53.98 86.98
CA LEU A 143 18.54 54.54 88.07
C LEU A 143 17.57 55.65 87.61
N SER A 144 17.92 56.42 86.58
CA SER A 144 17.00 57.37 85.91
C SER A 144 15.98 56.63 85.04
N ARG A 145 16.43 55.57 84.37
CA ARG A 145 15.62 54.68 83.53
C ARG A 145 14.50 54.02 84.33
N ALA A 146 14.81 53.46 85.51
CA ALA A 146 13.84 52.80 86.40
C ALA A 146 12.69 53.69 86.90
N VAL A 147 12.83 55.02 86.91
CA VAL A 147 11.72 55.94 87.27
C VAL A 147 10.80 56.17 86.07
N THR A 148 11.35 56.31 84.87
CA THR A 148 10.58 56.56 83.64
C THR A 148 9.97 55.29 83.04
N GLU A 149 10.52 54.11 83.32
CA GLU A 149 9.91 52.81 83.05
C GLU A 149 8.76 52.45 84.02
N SER A 150 8.37 53.35 84.94
CA SER A 150 7.19 53.23 85.80
C SER A 150 6.01 54.12 85.38
N ILE A 151 6.02 54.62 84.14
CA ILE A 151 5.04 55.58 83.61
C ILE A 151 4.31 54.94 82.42
N ASP A 152 2.97 54.88 82.50
CA ASP A 152 2.07 54.30 81.48
C ASP A 152 2.01 55.11 80.16
N GLU A 153 2.72 56.23 80.10
CA GLU A 153 2.94 57.05 78.92
C GLU A 153 4.39 56.94 78.44
N VAL A 154 4.60 57.11 77.13
CA VAL A 154 5.92 57.01 76.51
C VAL A 154 6.70 58.30 76.70
N VAL A 155 7.72 58.27 77.55
CA VAL A 155 8.56 59.42 77.92
C VAL A 155 9.86 59.39 77.13
N TRP A 156 10.18 60.48 76.43
CA TRP A 156 11.37 60.61 75.59
C TRP A 156 12.13 61.93 75.80
N VAL A 157 13.44 61.90 75.53
CA VAL A 157 14.39 63.00 75.74
C VAL A 157 15.33 63.14 74.54
N ASN A 158 15.59 64.38 74.12
CA ASN A 158 16.41 64.73 72.96
C ASN A 158 17.30 65.95 73.29
N ASP A 159 18.62 65.85 73.19
CA ASP A 159 19.51 67.02 73.28
C ASP A 159 19.63 67.79 71.96
N ILE A 160 19.82 69.11 72.05
CA ILE A 160 19.91 70.00 70.89
C ILE A 160 21.34 70.04 70.37
N GLY A 161 21.57 69.26 69.31
CA GLY A 161 22.85 69.15 68.61
C GLY A 161 23.00 67.79 67.96
N GLU A 162 22.40 66.77 68.57
CA GLU A 162 22.43 65.37 68.13
C GLU A 162 21.27 65.06 67.15
N SER A 163 21.38 63.93 66.44
CA SER A 163 20.37 63.41 65.50
C SER A 163 19.37 62.48 66.21
N GLY A 164 19.87 61.55 67.00
CA GLY A 164 19.09 60.59 67.77
C GLY A 164 18.42 61.19 69.01
N LEU A 165 17.55 60.39 69.62
CA LEU A 165 17.09 60.58 71.00
C LEU A 165 18.20 60.20 71.97
N GLN A 166 18.27 60.90 73.10
CA GLN A 166 19.15 60.54 74.21
C GLN A 166 18.53 59.44 75.09
N TYR A 167 17.21 59.41 75.20
CA TYR A 167 16.48 58.44 76.02
C TYR A 167 15.03 58.28 75.56
N ILE A 168 14.50 57.06 75.67
CA ILE A 168 13.07 56.74 75.63
C ILE A 168 12.80 55.52 76.53
N ASN A 169 11.66 55.51 77.25
CA ASN A 169 11.29 54.42 78.16
C ASN A 169 10.73 53.18 77.45
N SER A 170 10.71 52.04 78.17
CA SER A 170 10.21 50.75 77.68
C SER A 170 8.76 50.80 77.18
N THR A 171 7.93 51.67 77.75
CA THR A 171 6.53 51.90 77.35
C THR A 171 6.38 52.24 75.86
N TYR A 172 7.44 52.72 75.19
CA TYR A 172 7.47 52.83 73.73
C TYR A 172 7.19 51.49 73.03
N GLU A 173 7.81 50.40 73.49
CA GLU A 173 7.63 49.07 72.89
C GLU A 173 6.19 48.58 73.11
N ASP A 174 5.64 48.78 74.31
CA ASP A 174 4.25 48.46 74.65
C ASP A 174 3.22 49.21 73.79
N VAL A 175 3.53 50.43 73.33
CA VAL A 175 2.62 51.29 72.53
C VAL A 175 2.87 51.17 71.02
N TRP A 176 4.11 51.03 70.56
CA TRP A 176 4.49 50.99 69.14
C TRP A 176 4.87 49.61 68.57
N GLY A 177 4.98 48.57 69.41
CA GLY A 177 5.15 47.18 68.97
C GLY A 177 6.51 46.83 68.35
N ARG A 178 7.56 47.65 68.56
CA ARG A 178 8.93 47.37 68.09
C ARG A 178 9.96 48.10 68.95
N SER A 179 11.23 47.70 68.80
CA SER A 179 12.40 48.32 69.42
C SER A 179 12.53 49.83 69.15
N PRO A 180 13.03 50.62 70.14
CA PRO A 180 13.39 52.03 69.97
C PRO A 180 14.75 52.27 69.30
N GLU A 181 15.56 51.22 69.01
CA GLU A 181 16.95 51.35 68.56
C GLU A 181 17.16 52.36 67.40
N PRO A 182 16.36 52.37 66.31
CA PRO A 182 16.54 53.35 65.22
C PRO A 182 16.40 54.82 65.68
N LEU A 183 15.61 55.07 66.73
CA LEU A 183 15.38 56.42 67.27
C LEU A 183 16.62 56.97 67.98
N TYR A 184 17.54 56.11 68.45
CA TYR A 184 18.79 56.50 69.07
C TYR A 184 19.87 56.88 68.03
N GLU A 185 19.72 56.48 66.77
CA GLU A 185 20.61 56.90 65.66
C GLU A 185 20.08 58.18 64.99
N ASP A 186 18.83 58.14 64.54
CA ASP A 186 18.09 59.31 64.07
C ASP A 186 16.64 59.26 64.55
N ARG A 187 16.26 60.26 65.35
CA ARG A 187 14.89 60.45 65.83
C ARG A 187 13.86 60.56 64.70
N SER A 188 14.27 60.87 63.46
CA SER A 188 13.39 60.96 62.30
C SER A 188 12.76 59.60 61.93
N ALA A 189 13.37 58.48 62.32
CA ALA A 189 12.83 57.14 62.08
C ALA A 189 11.42 56.92 62.69
N ILE A 190 11.00 57.72 63.68
CA ILE A 190 9.62 57.71 64.19
C ILE A 190 8.59 58.01 63.08
N LEU A 191 8.96 58.69 62.01
CA LEU A 191 8.07 59.05 60.90
C LEU A 191 7.69 57.85 60.03
N GLU A 192 8.51 56.81 59.95
CA GLU A 192 8.14 55.55 59.28
C GLU A 192 6.99 54.85 60.00
N THR A 193 6.90 55.07 61.31
CA THR A 193 5.95 54.45 62.25
C THR A 193 4.59 55.12 62.25
N VAL A 194 4.56 56.40 61.86
CA VAL A 194 3.33 57.18 61.71
C VAL A 194 2.58 56.68 60.47
N HIS A 195 1.25 56.58 60.57
CA HIS A 195 0.39 56.18 59.45
C HIS A 195 0.68 57.06 58.22
N PRO A 196 0.79 56.51 56.98
CA PRO A 196 1.27 57.26 55.81
C PRO A 196 0.66 58.66 55.61
N GLU A 197 -0.64 58.81 55.84
CA GLU A 197 -1.38 60.08 55.77
C GLU A 197 -0.94 61.13 56.81
N ASP A 198 -0.52 60.69 58.00
CA ASP A 198 -0.12 61.57 59.12
C ASP A 198 1.38 61.91 59.08
N ARG A 199 2.21 61.16 58.34
CA ARG A 199 3.68 61.30 58.33
C ARG A 199 4.16 62.72 58.05
N GLU A 200 3.64 63.34 56.99
CA GLU A 200 4.06 64.68 56.56
C GLU A 200 3.68 65.76 57.60
N ARG A 201 2.53 65.58 58.26
CA ARG A 201 2.03 66.47 59.33
C ARG A 201 2.87 66.35 60.60
N VAL A 202 3.27 65.14 60.99
CA VAL A 202 4.16 64.92 62.14
C VAL A 202 5.57 65.42 61.83
N SER A 203 6.10 65.18 60.64
CA SER A 203 7.43 65.64 60.21
C SER A 203 7.57 67.16 60.31
N ARG A 204 6.64 67.92 59.71
CA ARG A 204 6.63 69.39 59.78
C ARG A 204 6.56 69.93 61.22
N ALA A 205 5.90 69.21 62.13
CA ALA A 205 5.86 69.58 63.55
C ALA A 205 7.16 69.24 64.29
N MET A 206 7.80 68.11 63.98
CA MET A 206 9.10 67.72 64.57
C MET A 206 10.24 68.67 64.17
N GLU A 207 10.18 69.26 62.97
CA GLU A 207 11.05 70.37 62.56
C GLU A 207 10.76 71.64 63.37
N GLN A 208 9.49 72.05 63.45
CA GLN A 208 9.09 73.27 64.15
C GLN A 208 9.36 73.21 65.67
N GLN A 209 9.29 72.01 66.26
CA GLN A 209 9.63 71.74 67.67
C GLN A 209 11.05 72.19 68.05
N ARG A 210 12.03 72.21 67.12
CA ARG A 210 13.38 72.75 67.41
C ARG A 210 13.41 74.29 67.56
N LYS A 211 12.29 74.99 67.28
CA LYS A 211 12.16 76.46 67.41
C LYS A 211 11.20 76.83 68.56
N THR A 212 10.03 76.21 68.60
CA THR A 212 8.99 76.39 69.61
C THR A 212 8.53 75.03 70.16
N PRO A 213 9.35 74.35 70.99
CA PRO A 213 9.03 73.02 71.50
C PRO A 213 7.75 73.00 72.36
N GLU A 214 7.41 74.12 72.98
CA GLU A 214 6.22 74.30 73.82
C GLU A 214 4.90 74.33 73.00
N GLU A 215 4.97 74.48 71.68
CA GLU A 215 3.82 74.42 70.75
C GLU A 215 3.58 73.02 70.18
N PHE A 216 4.41 72.03 70.51
CA PHE A 216 4.25 70.66 70.04
C PHE A 216 3.21 69.91 70.88
N ASP A 217 1.98 69.86 70.37
CA ASP A 217 0.87 69.04 70.85
C ASP A 217 0.14 68.43 69.64
N LEU A 218 0.19 67.10 69.48
CA LEU A 218 -0.30 66.40 68.29
C LEU A 218 -0.96 65.06 68.60
N THR A 219 -2.17 64.87 68.12
CA THR A 219 -2.76 63.53 67.89
C THR A 219 -2.42 63.03 66.49
N PHE A 220 -1.96 61.78 66.34
CA PHE A 220 -1.67 61.11 65.08
C PHE A 220 -1.88 59.59 65.19
N ARG A 221 -2.03 58.89 64.06
CA ARG A 221 -2.04 57.42 64.04
C ARG A 221 -0.63 56.86 63.89
N ILE A 222 -0.40 55.73 64.54
CA ILE A 222 0.80 54.90 64.40
C ILE A 222 0.39 53.53 63.84
N VAL A 223 1.32 52.87 63.15
CA VAL A 223 1.16 51.50 62.66
C VAL A 223 2.24 50.64 63.31
N ARG A 224 1.81 49.53 63.90
CA ARG A 224 2.65 48.50 64.51
C ARG A 224 3.10 47.47 63.46
N PRO A 225 4.17 46.68 63.71
CA PRO A 225 4.62 45.66 62.75
C PRO A 225 3.60 44.55 62.45
N ASP A 226 2.68 44.29 63.38
CA ASP A 226 1.54 43.37 63.21
C ASP A 226 0.37 43.98 62.38
N GLY A 227 0.48 45.26 61.99
CA GLY A 227 -0.55 46.01 61.28
C GLY A 227 -1.57 46.70 62.18
N GLU A 228 -1.53 46.53 63.50
CA GLU A 228 -2.45 47.21 64.42
C GLU A 228 -2.25 48.74 64.35
N GLN A 229 -3.35 49.47 64.11
CA GLN A 229 -3.35 50.93 64.09
C GLN A 229 -3.78 51.49 65.45
N ARG A 230 -2.97 52.39 66.03
CA ARG A 230 -3.30 53.07 67.29
C ARG A 230 -3.28 54.58 67.16
N TRP A 231 -4.08 55.24 67.98
CA TRP A 231 -4.12 56.70 68.09
C TRP A 231 -3.23 57.16 69.24
N VAL A 232 -2.13 57.83 68.91
CA VAL A 232 -1.22 58.43 69.89
C VAL A 232 -1.49 59.93 70.00
N HIS A 233 -1.46 60.45 71.23
CA HIS A 233 -1.40 61.88 71.52
C HIS A 233 -0.04 62.19 72.17
N SER A 234 0.82 62.97 71.49
CA SER A 234 2.13 63.36 72.03
C SER A 234 2.24 64.87 72.20
N ARG A 235 2.97 65.27 73.24
CA ARG A 235 3.23 66.66 73.62
C ARG A 235 4.64 66.82 74.20
N ALA A 236 5.28 67.97 73.98
CA ALA A 236 6.65 68.22 74.42
C ALA A 236 6.83 69.59 75.11
N ILE A 237 7.98 69.75 75.78
CA ILE A 237 8.46 71.02 76.34
C ILE A 237 9.97 71.19 76.10
N GLY A 238 10.40 72.44 75.99
CA GLY A 238 11.82 72.80 75.90
C GLY A 238 12.44 73.06 77.28
N ILE A 239 13.66 72.56 77.48
CA ILE A 239 14.53 72.91 78.60
C ILE A 239 15.62 73.84 78.06
N ARG A 240 15.75 75.02 78.68
CA ARG A 240 16.68 76.08 78.28
C ARG A 240 17.70 76.35 79.38
N GLU A 241 18.96 76.51 79.01
CA GLU A 241 20.05 77.00 79.86
C GLU A 241 20.63 78.26 79.23
N ASP A 242 20.92 79.29 80.03
CA ASP A 242 21.31 80.64 79.58
C ASP A 242 20.48 81.22 78.41
N ASN A 243 19.19 80.86 78.40
CA ASN A 243 18.15 81.21 77.41
C ASN A 243 18.23 80.47 76.04
N GLU A 244 19.29 79.72 75.78
CA GLU A 244 19.38 78.81 74.63
C GLU A 244 18.66 77.48 74.91
N LEU A 245 18.11 76.85 73.87
CA LEU A 245 17.41 75.57 74.00
C LEU A 245 18.44 74.42 73.96
N VAL A 246 18.63 73.73 75.09
CA VAL A 246 19.63 72.66 75.21
C VAL A 246 19.02 71.26 75.08
N ARG A 247 17.76 71.09 75.48
CA ARG A 247 17.09 69.78 75.55
C ARG A 247 15.58 69.91 75.30
N ILE A 248 14.98 68.86 74.73
CA ILE A 248 13.53 68.70 74.62
C ILE A 248 13.14 67.42 75.36
N VAL A 249 12.04 67.49 76.11
CA VAL A 249 11.43 66.33 76.79
C VAL A 249 9.98 66.25 76.37
N GLY A 250 9.51 65.04 76.04
CA GLY A 250 8.12 64.82 75.64
C GLY A 250 7.52 63.54 76.21
N ILE A 251 6.20 63.50 76.15
CA ILE A 251 5.36 62.36 76.54
C ILE A 251 4.44 61.99 75.38
N ALA A 252 3.99 60.73 75.33
CA ALA A 252 3.01 60.27 74.37
C ALA A 252 2.08 59.19 74.97
N SER A 253 0.77 59.41 74.86
CA SER A 253 -0.28 58.57 75.43
C SER A 253 -1.09 57.87 74.33
N ASP A 254 -1.46 56.60 74.55
CA ASP A 254 -2.44 55.91 73.71
C ASP A 254 -3.86 56.40 74.06
N ILE A 255 -4.62 56.82 73.06
CA ILE A 255 -6.00 57.32 73.21
C ILE A 255 -7.03 56.51 72.39
N THR A 256 -6.64 55.32 71.91
CA THR A 256 -7.40 54.53 70.93
C THR A 256 -8.81 54.21 71.42
N GLU A 257 -8.97 53.63 72.62
CA GLU A 257 -10.27 53.26 73.21
C GLU A 257 -11.25 54.45 73.28
N ARG A 258 -10.74 55.64 73.61
CA ARG A 258 -11.52 56.88 73.74
C ARG A 258 -12.07 57.38 72.39
N LYS A 259 -11.45 57.00 71.27
CA LYS A 259 -11.97 57.29 69.91
C LYS A 259 -13.11 56.35 69.55
N THR A 260 -12.91 55.04 69.75
CA THR A 260 -13.86 53.99 69.35
C THR A 260 -15.24 54.22 69.96
N LYS A 261 -15.31 54.49 71.27
CA LYS A 261 -16.56 54.70 72.02
C LYS A 261 -17.46 55.82 71.46
N LYS A 262 -16.89 56.81 70.78
CA LYS A 262 -17.64 57.94 70.20
C LYS A 262 -18.20 57.62 68.81
N GLN A 263 -17.69 56.59 68.13
CA GLN A 263 -18.20 56.16 66.82
C GLN A 263 -19.42 55.24 66.94
N GLU A 264 -19.47 54.40 68.00
CA GLU A 264 -20.59 53.48 68.28
C GLU A 264 -21.97 54.19 68.27
N LEU A 265 -22.12 55.25 69.06
CA LEU A 265 -23.38 56.01 69.19
C LEU A 265 -23.76 56.84 67.95
N ALA A 266 -22.81 57.10 67.04
CA ALA A 266 -23.11 57.71 65.75
C ALA A 266 -23.59 56.66 64.74
N ALA A 267 -22.99 55.46 64.78
CA ALA A 267 -23.32 54.35 63.89
C ALA A 267 -24.74 53.82 64.12
N GLU A 268 -25.23 53.71 65.36
CA GLU A 268 -26.57 53.17 65.64
C GLU A 268 -27.71 53.98 64.98
N ARG A 269 -27.60 55.31 64.98
CA ARG A 269 -28.57 56.19 64.32
C ARG A 269 -28.43 56.19 62.80
N ASP A 270 -27.19 56.26 62.30
CA ASP A 270 -26.88 56.14 60.88
C ASP A 270 -27.41 54.81 60.30
N VAL A 271 -27.24 53.71 61.02
CA VAL A 271 -27.78 52.38 60.69
C VAL A 271 -29.31 52.40 60.67
N SER A 272 -29.98 53.06 61.62
CA SER A 272 -31.46 53.11 61.65
C SER A 272 -32.05 53.85 60.45
N GLU A 273 -31.49 55.01 60.10
CA GLU A 273 -31.92 55.79 58.93
C GLU A 273 -31.54 55.06 57.63
N ARG A 274 -30.35 54.43 57.55
CA ARG A 274 -29.91 53.64 56.39
C ARG A 274 -30.63 52.31 56.22
N ILE A 275 -31.20 51.69 57.26
CA ILE A 275 -32.07 50.50 57.13
C ILE A 275 -33.38 50.87 56.45
N LEU A 276 -33.95 52.04 56.76
CA LEU A 276 -35.17 52.52 56.10
C LEU A 276 -34.91 52.89 54.63
N GLU A 277 -33.82 53.60 54.33
CA GLU A 277 -33.50 53.99 52.95
C GLU A 277 -32.95 52.84 52.09
N ALA A 278 -32.24 51.86 52.66
CA ALA A 278 -31.81 50.65 51.95
C ALA A 278 -32.90 49.56 51.85
N SER A 279 -34.12 49.82 52.35
CA SER A 279 -35.24 48.91 52.18
C SER A 279 -35.60 48.77 50.69
N PRO A 280 -35.62 47.54 50.12
CA PRO A 280 -35.99 47.34 48.71
C PRO A 280 -37.48 47.58 48.46
N VAL A 281 -38.31 47.56 49.50
CA VAL A 281 -39.72 47.96 49.46
C VAL A 281 -39.88 49.41 49.90
N GLY A 282 -40.84 50.11 49.30
CA GLY A 282 -41.24 51.43 49.74
C GLY A 282 -41.96 51.33 51.08
N VAL A 283 -41.57 52.12 52.08
CA VAL A 283 -42.15 52.15 53.42
C VAL A 283 -42.77 53.52 53.66
N LEU A 284 -44.04 53.54 54.03
CA LEU A 284 -44.79 54.73 54.46
C LEU A 284 -45.30 54.52 55.88
N VAL A 285 -45.31 55.58 56.68
CA VAL A 285 -45.95 55.63 58.00
C VAL A 285 -46.96 56.76 57.98
N LEU A 286 -48.24 56.43 57.97
CA LEU A 286 -49.35 57.37 57.96
C LEU A 286 -49.94 57.51 59.37
N ASP A 287 -50.50 58.67 59.73
CA ASP A 287 -51.29 58.82 60.94
C ASP A 287 -52.73 58.28 60.77
N THR A 288 -53.64 58.57 61.71
CA THR A 288 -55.04 58.13 61.66
C THR A 288 -55.86 58.84 60.58
N ASP A 289 -55.46 60.04 60.17
CA ASP A 289 -56.26 60.93 59.32
C ASP A 289 -55.87 60.75 57.84
N GLY A 290 -54.62 60.36 57.59
CA GLY A 290 -54.06 60.02 56.28
C GLY A 290 -52.77 60.76 55.93
N THR A 291 -52.21 61.56 56.84
CA THR A 291 -51.00 62.32 56.61
C THR A 291 -49.77 61.41 56.73
N VAL A 292 -48.87 61.50 55.75
CA VAL A 292 -47.62 60.72 55.74
C VAL A 292 -46.64 61.35 56.72
N THR A 293 -46.43 60.72 57.86
CA THR A 293 -45.45 61.15 58.87
C THR A 293 -44.01 60.81 58.49
N LYS A 294 -43.82 59.74 57.70
CA LYS A 294 -42.54 59.32 57.09
C LYS A 294 -42.77 58.55 55.80
N ALA A 295 -41.89 58.75 54.82
CA ALA A 295 -41.68 57.84 53.70
C ALA A 295 -40.17 57.66 53.47
N ASN A 296 -39.74 56.51 52.95
CA ASN A 296 -38.38 56.32 52.42
C ASN A 296 -38.33 56.66 50.92
N GLN A 297 -37.14 56.86 50.36
CA GLN A 297 -36.95 57.20 48.94
C GLN A 297 -37.54 56.13 47.99
N LYS A 298 -37.55 54.85 48.41
CA LYS A 298 -38.14 53.77 47.62
C LYS A 298 -39.67 53.87 47.53
N ALA A 299 -40.36 54.43 48.53
CA ALA A 299 -41.79 54.72 48.46
C ALA A 299 -42.08 55.84 47.45
N GLU A 300 -41.32 56.94 47.51
CA GLU A 300 -41.43 58.04 46.53
C GLU A 300 -41.26 57.52 45.09
N SER A 301 -40.25 56.65 44.89
CA SER A 301 -39.93 56.07 43.59
C SER A 301 -40.98 55.11 43.04
N ILE A 302 -41.72 54.36 43.88
CA ILE A 302 -42.77 53.44 43.42
C ILE A 302 -44.10 54.18 43.19
N LEU A 303 -44.39 55.19 44.01
CA LEU A 303 -45.61 56.00 43.90
C LEU A 303 -45.49 57.16 42.91
N GLY A 304 -44.31 57.38 42.33
CA GLY A 304 -44.03 58.42 41.34
C GLY A 304 -44.18 59.86 41.86
N THR A 305 -44.13 60.06 43.18
CA THR A 305 -44.54 61.29 43.87
C THR A 305 -43.62 61.54 45.08
N SER A 306 -43.15 62.77 45.30
CA SER A 306 -42.29 63.06 46.45
C SER A 306 -43.07 63.04 47.78
N HIS A 307 -42.41 62.77 48.89
CA HIS A 307 -42.99 62.72 50.24
C HIS A 307 -43.81 63.98 50.60
N ARG A 308 -43.41 65.14 50.07
CA ARG A 308 -44.08 66.43 50.24
C ARG A 308 -45.39 66.55 49.42
N GLU A 309 -45.50 65.81 48.33
CA GLU A 309 -46.66 65.80 47.43
C GLU A 309 -47.59 64.60 47.72
N LEU A 310 -47.11 63.57 48.44
CA LEU A 310 -47.93 62.44 48.87
C LEU A 310 -49.14 62.85 49.74
N GLU A 311 -49.07 63.95 50.49
CA GLU A 311 -50.24 64.50 51.21
C GLU A 311 -51.35 64.95 50.24
N GLU A 312 -51.00 65.54 49.10
CA GLU A 312 -51.94 65.96 48.07
C GLU A 312 -52.46 64.75 47.26
N VAL A 313 -51.60 63.77 46.96
CA VAL A 313 -51.98 62.55 46.22
C VAL A 313 -52.86 61.61 47.05
N LEU A 314 -52.58 61.42 48.35
CA LEU A 314 -53.42 60.61 49.24
C LEU A 314 -54.77 61.26 49.58
N SER A 315 -54.91 62.57 49.36
CA SER A 315 -56.20 63.29 49.49
C SER A 315 -57.01 63.36 48.18
N HIS A 316 -56.44 62.92 47.04
CA HIS A 316 -57.08 62.91 45.72
C HIS A 316 -57.04 61.51 45.06
N LEU A 317 -57.14 60.44 45.87
CA LEU A 317 -56.95 59.05 45.44
C LEU A 317 -57.86 58.58 44.29
N ASP A 318 -59.04 59.18 44.09
CA ASP A 318 -59.93 58.87 42.96
C ASP A 318 -59.30 59.15 41.58
N GLU A 319 -58.30 60.04 41.51
CA GLU A 319 -57.56 60.35 40.27
C GLU A 319 -56.38 59.39 40.02
N VAL A 320 -55.85 58.74 41.07
CA VAL A 320 -54.76 57.77 40.97
C VAL A 320 -55.32 56.43 40.48
N GLY A 321 -54.80 55.92 39.36
CA GLY A 321 -55.40 54.81 38.60
C GLY A 321 -55.33 53.40 39.22
N VAL A 322 -55.34 53.27 40.56
CA VAL A 322 -55.19 52.00 41.28
C VAL A 322 -56.33 51.04 40.94
N ARG A 323 -55.95 49.85 40.50
CA ARG A 323 -56.84 48.76 40.09
C ARG A 323 -56.53 47.49 40.86
N ASP A 324 -57.53 46.62 41.02
CA ASP A 324 -57.34 45.26 41.53
C ASP A 324 -56.56 44.38 40.53
N ARG A 325 -56.30 43.13 40.92
CA ARG A 325 -55.62 42.13 40.08
C ARG A 325 -56.37 41.83 38.77
N ASP A 326 -57.69 42.01 38.74
CA ASP A 326 -58.54 41.74 37.58
C ASP A 326 -58.77 43.00 36.71
N GLY A 327 -58.14 44.13 37.07
CA GLY A 327 -58.12 45.38 36.32
C GLY A 327 -59.24 46.38 36.67
N GLN A 328 -60.03 46.13 37.71
CA GLN A 328 -61.13 47.00 38.14
C GLN A 328 -60.63 48.11 39.07
N ARG A 329 -61.09 49.35 38.89
CA ARG A 329 -60.73 50.47 39.78
C ARG A 329 -61.35 50.30 41.18
N LEU A 330 -60.57 50.58 42.21
CA LEU A 330 -61.03 50.62 43.61
C LEU A 330 -61.86 51.90 43.89
N SER A 331 -62.73 51.84 44.90
CA SER A 331 -63.39 53.03 45.48
C SER A 331 -62.68 53.54 46.74
N GLU A 332 -62.99 54.77 47.20
CA GLU A 332 -62.32 55.42 48.35
C GLU A 332 -62.22 54.53 49.61
N GLN A 333 -63.24 53.69 49.87
CA GLN A 333 -63.28 52.82 51.05
C GLN A 333 -62.50 51.50 50.90
N GLU A 334 -62.11 51.13 49.67
CA GLU A 334 -61.42 49.88 49.36
C GLU A 334 -59.89 50.03 49.33
N PHE A 335 -59.38 51.28 49.23
CA PHE A 335 -57.95 51.57 49.30
C PHE A 335 -57.32 51.02 50.59
N PRO A 336 -56.12 50.43 50.53
CA PRO A 336 -55.50 49.73 51.66
C PRO A 336 -55.47 50.52 52.97
N PHE A 337 -55.05 51.80 52.94
CA PHE A 337 -55.01 52.66 54.13
C PHE A 337 -56.40 52.85 54.76
N ARG A 338 -57.37 53.34 53.98
CA ARG A 338 -58.75 53.61 54.46
C ARG A 338 -59.38 52.35 55.05
N ARG A 339 -59.14 51.21 54.42
CA ARG A 339 -59.65 49.90 54.87
C ARG A 339 -59.05 49.49 56.22
N ILE A 340 -57.74 49.66 56.43
CA ILE A 340 -57.07 49.37 57.72
C ILE A 340 -57.56 50.30 58.83
N VAL A 341 -57.70 51.61 58.57
CA VAL A 341 -58.22 52.57 59.56
C VAL A 341 -59.68 52.26 59.92
N ALA A 342 -60.50 51.85 58.96
CA ALA A 342 -61.92 51.55 59.18
C ALA A 342 -62.19 50.21 59.89
N THR A 343 -61.34 49.19 59.71
CA THR A 343 -61.54 47.85 60.30
C THR A 343 -60.64 47.54 61.50
N GLY A 344 -59.46 48.17 61.58
CA GLY A 344 -58.38 47.78 62.50
C GLY A 344 -57.64 46.50 62.09
N GLU A 345 -57.94 45.92 60.92
CA GLU A 345 -57.34 44.65 60.46
C GLU A 345 -56.16 44.89 59.48
N PRO A 346 -55.04 44.14 59.60
CA PRO A 346 -53.87 44.30 58.74
C PRO A 346 -54.05 43.65 57.35
N ILE A 347 -53.60 44.35 56.31
CA ILE A 347 -53.57 43.88 54.93
C ILE A 347 -52.25 43.15 54.64
N ARG A 348 -52.31 42.04 53.89
CA ARG A 348 -51.16 41.16 53.64
C ARG A 348 -51.17 40.64 52.21
N ASN A 349 -50.05 40.79 51.51
CA ASN A 349 -49.79 40.17 50.20
C ASN A 349 -50.78 40.55 49.08
N GLU A 350 -51.57 41.62 49.22
CA GLU A 350 -52.58 42.00 48.22
C GLU A 350 -51.93 42.71 47.04
N GLN A 351 -52.30 42.30 45.83
CA GLN A 351 -51.72 42.80 44.58
C GLN A 351 -52.66 43.77 43.88
N TYR A 352 -52.10 44.89 43.45
CA TYR A 352 -52.80 45.97 42.77
C TYR A 352 -52.00 46.42 41.54
N ILE A 353 -52.69 46.89 40.52
CA ILE A 353 -52.09 47.54 39.37
C ILE A 353 -52.14 49.06 39.63
N LEU A 354 -50.98 49.66 39.81
CA LEU A 354 -50.78 51.10 39.98
C LEU A 354 -50.41 51.73 38.64
N GLU A 355 -50.95 52.91 38.36
CA GLU A 355 -50.56 53.76 37.23
C GLU A 355 -50.05 55.08 37.84
N PRO A 356 -48.73 55.24 38.03
CA PRO A 356 -48.18 56.39 38.78
C PRO A 356 -48.46 57.74 38.11
N PRO A 357 -48.79 58.80 38.88
CA PRO A 357 -49.16 60.11 38.33
C PRO A 357 -48.16 60.65 37.31
N GLY A 358 -48.65 61.05 36.14
CA GLY A 358 -47.82 61.60 35.05
C GLY A 358 -47.07 60.55 34.20
N THR A 359 -47.18 59.26 34.53
CA THR A 359 -46.70 58.15 33.70
C THR A 359 -47.86 57.42 33.02
N SER A 360 -47.55 56.57 32.04
CA SER A 360 -48.52 55.67 31.40
C SER A 360 -48.03 54.21 31.43
N GLU A 361 -47.29 53.85 32.49
CA GLU A 361 -46.73 52.51 32.69
C GLU A 361 -47.45 51.84 33.87
N GLU A 362 -48.02 50.65 33.61
CA GLU A 362 -48.74 49.89 34.63
C GLU A 362 -47.75 49.11 35.51
N THR A 363 -47.62 49.53 36.76
CA THR A 363 -46.75 48.94 37.78
C THR A 363 -47.56 47.97 38.63
N VAL A 364 -47.16 46.69 38.69
CA VAL A 364 -47.81 45.72 39.58
C VAL A 364 -47.17 45.82 40.96
N ILE A 365 -47.92 46.29 41.94
CA ILE A 365 -47.46 46.45 43.33
C ILE A 365 -48.06 45.37 44.23
N THR A 366 -47.29 44.91 45.23
CA THR A 366 -47.81 44.13 46.36
C THR A 366 -47.82 44.99 47.61
N VAL A 367 -48.97 45.13 48.24
CA VAL A 367 -49.18 45.98 49.42
C VAL A 367 -49.37 45.14 50.68
N TYR A 368 -48.68 45.56 51.73
CA TYR A 368 -48.89 45.12 53.11
C TYR A 368 -49.17 46.35 53.96
N GLY A 369 -50.05 46.24 54.94
CA GLY A 369 -50.34 47.36 55.84
C GLY A 369 -50.69 46.89 57.24
N VAL A 370 -50.07 47.50 58.24
CA VAL A 370 -50.17 47.09 59.65
C VAL A 370 -50.51 48.31 60.51
N PRO A 371 -51.60 48.25 61.30
CA PRO A 371 -51.91 49.27 62.29
C PRO A 371 -50.94 49.21 63.47
N LEU A 372 -50.45 50.37 63.91
CA LEU A 372 -49.71 50.57 65.15
C LEU A 372 -50.63 51.20 66.19
N PHE A 373 -50.64 50.65 67.40
CA PHE A 373 -51.50 51.10 68.50
C PHE A 373 -50.69 51.58 69.69
N ASP A 374 -51.07 52.73 70.27
CA ASP A 374 -50.70 53.10 71.63
C ASP A 374 -51.87 52.75 72.58
N GLY A 375 -51.66 51.72 73.39
CA GLY A 375 -52.70 51.12 74.22
C GLY A 375 -53.84 50.51 73.38
N GLU A 376 -55.04 51.09 73.48
CA GLU A 376 -56.23 50.72 72.69
C GLU A 376 -56.52 51.70 71.54
N CYS A 377 -55.72 52.77 71.38
CA CYS A 377 -55.89 53.75 70.30
C CYS A 377 -55.00 53.39 69.11
N LEU A 378 -55.54 53.50 67.89
CA LEU A 378 -54.71 53.52 66.68
C LEU A 378 -53.86 54.81 66.71
N GLU A 379 -52.54 54.68 66.54
CA GLU A 379 -51.60 55.80 66.49
C GLU A 379 -51.19 56.09 65.04
N ALA A 380 -50.88 55.04 64.28
CA ALA A 380 -50.38 55.12 62.92
C ALA A 380 -50.69 53.85 62.11
N VAL A 381 -50.52 53.90 60.79
CA VAL A 381 -50.52 52.72 59.91
C VAL A 381 -49.21 52.69 59.13
N VAL A 382 -48.45 51.60 59.26
CA VAL A 382 -47.28 51.35 58.42
C VAL A 382 -47.73 50.60 57.18
N ILE A 383 -47.47 51.16 55.99
CA ILE A 383 -47.74 50.52 54.71
C ILE A 383 -46.42 50.27 54.00
N THR A 384 -46.22 49.04 53.50
CA THR A 384 -45.09 48.71 52.64
C THR A 384 -45.58 48.31 51.26
N VAL A 385 -44.97 48.91 50.22
CA VAL A 385 -45.28 48.71 48.81
C VAL A 385 -44.05 48.09 48.12
N ASP A 386 -44.19 46.85 47.65
CA ASP A 386 -43.19 46.13 46.87
C ASP A 386 -43.56 46.26 45.38
N ASP A 387 -42.65 46.76 44.54
CA ASP A 387 -42.82 46.72 43.08
C ASP A 387 -42.43 45.33 42.58
N VAL A 388 -43.44 44.60 42.11
CA VAL A 388 -43.31 43.20 41.68
C VAL A 388 -43.41 43.07 40.16
N THR A 389 -43.39 44.18 39.42
CA THR A 389 -43.58 44.20 37.96
C THR A 389 -42.56 43.32 37.25
N GLU A 390 -41.26 43.48 37.54
CA GLU A 390 -40.21 42.62 37.00
C GLU A 390 -40.35 41.18 37.50
N ARG A 391 -40.72 40.96 38.77
CA ARG A 391 -40.86 39.61 39.35
C ARG A 391 -42.00 38.83 38.69
N VAL A 392 -43.17 39.43 38.51
CA VAL A 392 -44.32 38.82 37.83
C VAL A 392 -44.05 38.62 36.34
N ALA A 393 -43.41 39.60 35.67
CA ALA A 393 -42.98 39.43 34.28
C ALA A 393 -41.96 38.30 34.11
N ARG A 394 -41.02 38.15 35.06
CA ARG A 394 -40.01 37.08 35.06
C ARG A 394 -40.61 35.72 35.41
N GLU A 395 -41.52 35.63 36.37
CA GLU A 395 -42.25 34.38 36.70
C GLU A 395 -43.09 33.92 35.50
N ARG A 396 -43.80 34.85 34.85
CA ARG A 396 -44.53 34.59 33.60
C ARG A 396 -43.61 34.11 32.48
N ARG A 397 -42.49 34.79 32.26
CA ARG A 397 -41.48 34.39 31.26
C ARG A 397 -40.84 33.03 31.57
N LEU A 398 -40.58 32.73 32.83
CA LEU A 398 -40.08 31.41 33.26
C LEU A 398 -41.12 30.29 33.10
N GLN A 399 -42.41 30.61 33.21
CA GLN A 399 -43.48 29.67 32.90
C GLN A 399 -43.57 29.45 31.38
N GLU A 400 -43.61 30.53 30.59
CA GLU A 400 -43.58 30.48 29.11
C GLU A 400 -42.35 29.68 28.59
N GLN A 401 -41.16 29.89 29.18
CA GLN A 401 -39.95 29.10 28.86
C GLN A 401 -40.01 27.64 29.35
N ARG A 402 -40.75 27.33 30.41
CA ARG A 402 -40.95 25.94 30.88
C ARG A 402 -41.91 25.18 29.98
N ASP A 403 -42.97 25.85 29.53
CA ASP A 403 -43.94 25.26 28.60
C ASP A 403 -43.30 25.08 27.21
N GLU A 404 -42.46 26.03 26.76
CA GLU A 404 -41.59 25.89 25.58
C GLU A 404 -40.58 24.72 25.72
N LEU A 405 -39.90 24.60 26.85
CA LEU A 405 -39.00 23.46 27.13
C LEU A 405 -39.74 22.12 27.15
N ALA A 406 -40.97 22.07 27.67
CA ALA A 406 -41.77 20.85 27.67
C ALA A 406 -42.23 20.43 26.25
N GLU A 407 -42.59 21.39 25.39
CA GLU A 407 -42.87 21.12 23.97
C GLU A 407 -41.60 20.62 23.24
N LEU A 408 -40.45 21.23 23.52
CA LEU A 408 -39.15 20.81 22.97
C LEU A 408 -38.72 19.42 23.46
N ASP A 409 -38.89 19.08 24.74
CA ASP A 409 -38.58 17.74 25.26
C ASP A 409 -39.50 16.66 24.66
N GLN A 410 -40.79 16.96 24.46
CA GLN A 410 -41.71 16.05 23.76
C GLN A 410 -41.31 15.85 22.29
N ILE A 411 -40.90 16.92 21.60
CA ILE A 411 -40.35 16.89 20.23
C ILE A 411 -39.06 16.05 20.18
N ASN A 412 -38.12 16.30 21.09
CA ASN A 412 -36.83 15.60 21.14
C ASN A 412 -36.99 14.11 21.47
N SER A 413 -37.95 13.74 22.33
CA SER A 413 -38.29 12.34 22.55
C SER A 413 -38.82 11.71 21.26
N LEU A 414 -39.81 12.31 20.60
CA LEU A 414 -40.39 11.76 19.38
C LEU A 414 -39.35 11.54 18.27
N ILE A 415 -38.41 12.49 18.10
CA ILE A 415 -37.30 12.39 17.16
C ILE A 415 -36.37 11.22 17.53
N ARG A 416 -35.96 11.11 18.80
CA ARG A 416 -35.08 10.02 19.27
C ARG A 416 -35.77 8.65 19.17
N ASP A 417 -37.01 8.55 19.64
CA ASP A 417 -37.76 7.30 19.70
C ASP A 417 -38.04 6.74 18.29
N VAL A 418 -38.12 7.61 17.27
CA VAL A 418 -38.12 7.24 15.84
C VAL A 418 -36.72 6.92 15.34
N HIS A 419 -35.69 7.74 15.60
CA HIS A 419 -34.30 7.42 15.20
C HIS A 419 -33.85 6.03 15.70
N GLU A 420 -34.20 5.65 16.93
CA GLU A 420 -33.94 4.31 17.48
C GLU A 420 -34.64 3.22 16.68
N ALA A 421 -35.89 3.41 16.23
CA ALA A 421 -36.56 2.45 15.35
C ALA A 421 -35.87 2.32 13.98
N LEU A 422 -35.39 3.43 13.41
CA LEU A 422 -34.73 3.43 12.11
C LEU A 422 -33.37 2.72 12.10
N LEU A 423 -32.79 2.42 13.28
CA LEU A 423 -31.51 1.72 13.41
C LEU A 423 -31.64 0.19 13.45
N ASP A 424 -32.78 -0.33 13.92
CA ASP A 424 -33.00 -1.77 14.06
C ASP A 424 -33.67 -2.41 12.82
N THR A 425 -34.44 -1.63 12.05
CA THR A 425 -35.18 -2.13 10.86
C THR A 425 -34.29 -2.26 9.63
N HIS A 426 -34.39 -3.39 8.94
CA HIS A 426 -33.56 -3.71 7.77
C HIS A 426 -34.35 -3.69 6.46
N ASP A 427 -35.69 -3.73 6.52
CA ASP A 427 -36.58 -3.57 5.36
C ASP A 427 -37.26 -2.19 5.35
N ARG A 428 -37.59 -1.71 4.14
CA ARG A 428 -38.26 -0.41 3.91
C ARG A 428 -39.70 -0.38 4.40
N ASP A 429 -40.45 -1.46 4.22
CA ASP A 429 -41.86 -1.51 4.61
C ASP A 429 -41.98 -1.75 6.14
N GLU A 430 -41.08 -2.54 6.74
CA GLU A 430 -40.83 -2.66 8.18
C GLU A 430 -40.48 -1.30 8.83
N MET A 431 -39.55 -0.54 8.23
CA MET A 431 -39.16 0.80 8.68
C MET A 431 -40.34 1.78 8.71
N LEU A 432 -41.23 1.70 7.73
CA LEU A 432 -42.47 2.51 7.68
C LEU A 432 -43.50 2.06 8.72
N GLU A 433 -43.59 0.76 9.05
CA GLU A 433 -44.45 0.25 10.12
C GLU A 433 -43.95 0.70 11.51
N ALA A 434 -42.67 0.49 11.81
CA ALA A 434 -42.05 0.92 13.07
C ALA A 434 -42.17 2.43 13.29
N THR A 435 -41.98 3.23 12.24
CA THR A 435 -42.21 4.69 12.27
C THR A 435 -43.67 5.03 12.60
N CYS A 436 -44.63 4.35 11.98
CA CYS A 436 -46.05 4.55 12.26
C CYS A 436 -46.42 4.20 13.71
N GLU A 437 -45.89 3.10 14.25
CA GLU A 437 -46.12 2.72 15.66
C GLU A 437 -45.55 3.78 16.62
N LYS A 438 -44.27 4.16 16.48
CA LYS A 438 -43.60 5.17 17.32
C LYS A 438 -44.33 6.52 17.32
N LEU A 439 -44.83 6.97 16.16
CA LEU A 439 -45.63 8.20 16.05
C LEU A 439 -46.90 8.16 16.92
N THR A 440 -47.54 6.99 17.07
CA THR A 440 -48.71 6.83 17.96
C THR A 440 -48.38 6.46 19.40
N ALA A 441 -47.20 5.89 19.66
CA ALA A 441 -46.80 5.40 20.98
C ALA A 441 -46.76 6.50 22.06
N THR A 442 -46.49 7.75 21.67
CA THR A 442 -46.52 8.91 22.59
C THR A 442 -47.93 9.33 23.03
N GLY A 443 -48.99 8.77 22.41
CA GLY A 443 -50.37 9.22 22.61
C GLY A 443 -50.70 10.58 21.98
N THR A 444 -49.73 11.23 21.32
CA THR A 444 -49.94 12.51 20.62
C THR A 444 -50.87 12.31 19.42
N TYR A 445 -50.53 11.38 18.53
CA TYR A 445 -51.35 11.00 17.39
C TYR A 445 -52.11 9.71 17.71
N GLN A 446 -53.40 9.66 17.38
CA GLN A 446 -54.25 8.49 17.65
C GLN A 446 -54.02 7.39 16.62
N HIS A 447 -53.73 7.79 15.38
CA HIS A 447 -53.50 6.90 14.25
C HIS A 447 -52.39 7.45 13.34
N ALA A 448 -51.61 6.55 12.75
CA ALA A 448 -50.70 6.79 11.63
C ALA A 448 -50.89 5.75 10.51
N VAL A 449 -50.66 6.17 9.26
CA VAL A 449 -50.76 5.37 8.02
C VAL A 449 -49.62 5.78 7.06
N ALA A 450 -48.84 4.83 6.56
CA ALA A 450 -47.82 5.05 5.53
C ALA A 450 -48.32 4.65 4.14
N LEU A 451 -48.05 5.49 3.13
CA LEU A 451 -48.41 5.29 1.73
C LEU A 451 -47.17 5.36 0.83
N ARG A 452 -46.99 4.37 -0.05
CA ARG A 452 -45.94 4.34 -1.07
C ARG A 452 -46.46 4.84 -2.42
N THR A 453 -45.61 5.57 -3.13
CA THR A 453 -45.77 6.02 -4.52
C THR A 453 -45.59 4.84 -5.48
N GLY A 454 -46.65 4.43 -6.18
CA GLY A 454 -46.58 3.46 -7.27
C GLY A 454 -46.12 4.10 -8.59
N ARG A 455 -45.54 3.30 -9.50
CA ARG A 455 -44.99 3.77 -10.80
C ARG A 455 -46.02 4.45 -11.72
N THR A 456 -47.32 4.23 -11.49
CA THR A 456 -48.44 4.89 -12.19
C THR A 456 -48.86 6.24 -11.57
N GLY A 457 -48.23 6.65 -10.46
CA GLY A 457 -48.63 7.81 -9.65
C GLY A 457 -49.71 7.51 -8.60
N GLN A 458 -50.25 6.29 -8.58
CA GLN A 458 -51.22 5.82 -7.58
C GLN A 458 -50.55 5.55 -6.23
N PHE A 459 -51.31 5.68 -5.14
CA PHE A 459 -50.82 5.48 -3.78
C PHE A 459 -51.30 4.14 -3.21
N GLY A 460 -50.36 3.28 -2.80
CA GLY A 460 -50.66 2.06 -2.06
C GLY A 460 -50.34 2.25 -0.58
N ALA A 461 -51.24 1.88 0.32
CA ALA A 461 -50.92 1.84 1.74
C ALA A 461 -50.04 0.62 2.04
N VAL A 462 -48.98 0.85 2.80
CA VAL A 462 -47.96 -0.16 3.13
C VAL A 462 -48.11 -0.60 4.58
N ALA A 463 -48.08 0.35 5.51
CA ALA A 463 -48.24 0.10 6.94
C ALA A 463 -49.32 1.01 7.54
N TRP A 464 -49.98 0.56 8.61
CA TRP A 464 -50.91 1.38 9.38
C TRP A 464 -51.08 0.87 10.81
N THR A 465 -51.21 1.82 11.73
CA THR A 465 -51.42 1.54 13.17
C THR A 465 -52.74 0.83 13.45
N LYS A 466 -52.78 0.10 14.57
CA LYS A 466 -53.93 -0.73 14.97
C LYS A 466 -55.22 0.09 15.11
N GLY A 467 -56.18 -0.21 14.23
CA GLY A 467 -57.47 0.49 14.12
C GLY A 467 -57.58 1.39 12.89
N ALA A 468 -56.47 1.96 12.40
CA ALA A 468 -56.44 2.95 11.32
C ALA A 468 -56.85 2.44 9.92
N LYS A 469 -57.13 1.13 9.75
CA LYS A 469 -57.49 0.51 8.46
C LYS A 469 -58.69 1.16 7.75
N HIS A 470 -59.60 1.79 8.49
CA HIS A 470 -60.73 2.54 7.93
C HIS A 470 -60.34 3.89 7.30
N LEU A 471 -59.17 4.44 7.67
CA LEU A 471 -58.58 5.68 7.14
C LEU A 471 -57.74 5.43 5.87
N VAL A 472 -57.34 4.18 5.62
CA VAL A 472 -56.56 3.76 4.43
C VAL A 472 -57.34 3.95 3.13
N ALA A 473 -58.56 3.41 3.04
CA ALA A 473 -59.31 3.42 1.78
C ALA A 473 -59.64 4.84 1.25
N PRO A 474 -59.96 5.84 2.10
CA PRO A 474 -59.98 7.24 1.68
C PRO A 474 -58.66 7.68 1.04
N LEU A 475 -57.54 7.55 1.76
CA LEU A 475 -56.20 8.02 1.34
C LEU A 475 -55.74 7.49 -0.03
N THR A 476 -56.19 6.29 -0.45
CA THR A 476 -55.76 5.63 -1.69
C THR A 476 -56.76 5.74 -2.85
N THR A 477 -57.96 6.31 -2.66
CA THR A 477 -59.02 6.29 -3.69
C THR A 477 -58.97 7.50 -4.64
N GLU A 478 -58.61 7.27 -5.91
CA GLU A 478 -58.63 8.29 -6.98
C GLU A 478 -60.05 8.82 -7.25
N SER A 479 -60.38 9.98 -6.68
CA SER A 479 -61.56 10.74 -7.06
C SER A 479 -61.35 11.39 -8.44
N LYS A 480 -62.18 11.05 -9.43
CA LYS A 480 -62.08 11.56 -10.82
C LYS A 480 -62.51 13.04 -11.00
N ALA A 481 -62.54 13.82 -9.92
CA ALA A 481 -62.86 15.24 -9.94
C ALA A 481 -61.64 16.07 -10.37
N GLN A 482 -61.62 16.49 -11.64
CA GLN A 482 -60.44 17.02 -12.36
C GLN A 482 -59.95 18.43 -11.93
N GLY A 483 -60.22 18.85 -10.68
CA GLY A 483 -59.79 20.13 -10.11
C GLY A 483 -59.10 20.03 -8.75
N GLU A 484 -59.19 18.91 -8.05
CA GLU A 484 -58.61 18.73 -6.71
C GLU A 484 -57.41 17.78 -6.78
N ARG A 485 -56.18 18.31 -6.77
CA ARG A 485 -54.99 17.48 -6.53
C ARG A 485 -55.02 16.98 -5.09
N MET A 486 -55.37 15.70 -4.95
CA MET A 486 -55.50 14.95 -3.71
C MET A 486 -54.34 15.24 -2.75
N GLN A 487 -54.65 15.50 -1.48
CA GLN A 487 -53.77 16.18 -0.51
C GLN A 487 -52.38 15.54 -0.34
N VAL A 488 -52.29 14.21 -0.52
CA VAL A 488 -51.04 13.44 -0.55
C VAL A 488 -50.07 13.98 -1.62
N ARG A 489 -50.54 14.17 -2.85
CA ARG A 489 -49.74 14.73 -3.94
C ARG A 489 -49.35 16.19 -3.66
N LYS A 490 -50.18 16.96 -2.95
CA LYS A 490 -49.83 18.33 -2.52
C LYS A 490 -48.67 18.35 -1.52
N ALA A 491 -48.58 17.39 -0.60
CA ALA A 491 -47.45 17.28 0.34
C ALA A 491 -46.13 16.98 -0.38
N LEU A 492 -46.16 16.07 -1.37
CA LEU A 492 -45.02 15.77 -2.24
C LEU A 492 -44.64 16.96 -3.14
N ASP A 493 -45.60 17.51 -3.91
CA ASP A 493 -45.43 18.66 -4.82
C ASP A 493 -44.84 19.91 -4.12
N THR A 494 -45.02 20.05 -2.81
CA THR A 494 -44.52 21.19 -2.02
C THR A 494 -43.35 20.85 -1.09
N ASN A 495 -42.99 19.57 -0.95
CA ASN A 495 -42.05 19.05 0.05
C ASN A 495 -42.22 19.66 1.46
N ARG A 496 -43.48 19.74 1.92
CA ARG A 496 -43.85 20.22 3.27
C ARG A 496 -45.11 19.57 3.80
N THR A 497 -45.13 19.32 5.10
CA THR A 497 -46.23 18.70 5.85
C THR A 497 -47.52 19.50 5.71
N GLN A 498 -48.50 18.92 5.04
CA GLN A 498 -49.80 19.54 4.84
C GLN A 498 -50.72 19.17 5.99
N VAL A 499 -51.27 20.18 6.67
CA VAL A 499 -52.14 19.99 7.83
C VAL A 499 -53.54 20.47 7.51
N PHE A 500 -54.53 19.68 7.89
CA PHE A 500 -55.95 19.89 7.64
C PHE A 500 -56.75 19.83 8.94
N HIS A 501 -57.77 20.66 9.06
CA HIS A 501 -58.61 20.79 10.26
C HIS A 501 -60.10 20.60 9.91
N HIS A 502 -60.93 20.25 10.91
CA HIS A 502 -62.38 19.92 10.82
C HIS A 502 -63.30 20.98 10.14
N GLN A 503 -62.80 22.07 9.55
CA GLN A 503 -63.61 23.04 8.81
C GLN A 503 -63.27 23.16 7.32
N GLU A 504 -62.23 22.48 6.81
CA GLU A 504 -61.92 22.48 5.38
C GLU A 504 -62.76 21.44 4.62
N ASN A 505 -63.42 21.88 3.55
CA ASN A 505 -64.62 21.22 3.01
C ASN A 505 -64.34 19.94 2.18
N ILE A 506 -63.99 18.85 2.87
CA ILE A 506 -63.48 17.60 2.28
C ILE A 506 -64.55 16.51 2.28
N ASN A 507 -64.62 15.71 1.21
CA ASN A 507 -65.66 14.70 0.96
C ASN A 507 -65.66 13.49 1.93
N TRP A 508 -64.85 13.51 3.00
CA TRP A 508 -64.57 12.38 3.90
C TRP A 508 -64.96 12.64 5.37
N PHE A 509 -65.56 13.78 5.69
CA PHE A 509 -65.98 14.14 7.05
C PHE A 509 -66.65 13.02 7.87
N PRO A 510 -67.55 12.16 7.32
CA PRO A 510 -68.18 11.11 8.12
C PRO A 510 -67.18 10.15 8.75
N VAL A 511 -66.15 9.72 8.00
CA VAL A 511 -65.17 8.72 8.45
C VAL A 511 -64.25 9.30 9.53
N LEU A 512 -63.80 10.55 9.36
CA LEU A 512 -62.96 11.23 10.36
C LEU A 512 -63.74 11.54 11.65
N ASN A 513 -65.01 11.91 11.54
CA ASN A 513 -65.87 12.23 12.68
C ASN A 513 -66.30 10.97 13.46
N GLU A 514 -66.62 9.86 12.78
CA GLU A 514 -66.84 8.56 13.42
C GLU A 514 -65.60 8.05 14.17
N ALA A 515 -64.39 8.43 13.71
CA ALA A 515 -63.13 8.15 14.37
C ALA A 515 -62.73 9.17 15.47
N GLY A 516 -63.47 10.26 15.66
CA GLY A 516 -63.17 11.31 16.64
C GLY A 516 -62.01 12.25 16.27
N ILE A 517 -61.60 12.28 15.00
CA ILE A 517 -60.43 13.02 14.50
C ILE A 517 -60.82 14.46 14.15
N ASN A 518 -60.11 15.44 14.70
CA ASN A 518 -60.34 16.88 14.48
C ASN A 518 -59.26 17.55 13.60
N SER A 519 -58.08 16.94 13.47
CA SER A 519 -57.05 17.37 12.53
C SER A 519 -56.13 16.23 12.10
N TYR A 520 -55.46 16.40 10.96
CA TYR A 520 -54.45 15.45 10.48
C TYR A 520 -53.35 16.16 9.68
N GLY A 521 -52.15 15.57 9.72
CA GLY A 521 -50.97 16.00 8.97
C GLY A 521 -50.56 14.93 7.97
N ILE A 522 -50.18 15.33 6.75
CA ILE A 522 -49.58 14.47 5.73
C ILE A 522 -48.13 14.90 5.54
N ILE A 523 -47.22 14.03 5.98
CA ILE A 523 -45.77 14.22 6.01
C ILE A 523 -45.17 13.64 4.73
N PRO A 524 -44.43 14.41 3.90
CA PRO A 524 -43.72 13.87 2.75
C PRO A 524 -42.47 13.11 3.17
N VAL A 525 -42.30 11.87 2.67
CA VAL A 525 -41.08 11.08 2.85
C VAL A 525 -40.25 11.19 1.59
N VAL A 526 -39.26 12.08 1.60
CA VAL A 526 -38.41 12.39 0.44
C VAL A 526 -36.96 12.62 0.87
N TYR A 527 -36.01 12.24 0.03
CA TYR A 527 -34.58 12.50 0.25
C TYR A 527 -33.91 12.85 -1.08
N GLU A 528 -33.07 13.89 -1.10
CA GLU A 528 -32.37 14.45 -2.28
C GLU A 528 -33.21 14.64 -3.57
N GLY A 529 -34.54 14.74 -3.42
CA GLY A 529 -35.50 14.93 -4.52
C GLY A 529 -36.22 13.66 -5.00
N ALA A 530 -35.91 12.49 -4.44
CA ALA A 530 -36.65 11.25 -4.68
C ALA A 530 -37.91 11.15 -3.78
N GLU A 531 -39.05 10.73 -4.36
CA GLU A 531 -40.32 10.54 -3.65
C GLU A 531 -40.49 9.10 -3.14
N TYR A 532 -40.24 8.86 -1.84
CA TYR A 532 -40.39 7.52 -1.23
C TYR A 532 -41.81 7.23 -0.73
N GLY A 533 -42.61 8.27 -0.41
CA GLY A 533 -44.00 8.12 0.01
C GLY A 533 -44.51 9.27 0.86
N VAL A 534 -45.58 9.03 1.62
CA VAL A 534 -46.03 9.92 2.69
C VAL A 534 -46.41 9.13 3.95
N ILE A 535 -46.37 9.80 5.10
CA ILE A 535 -46.94 9.30 6.36
C ILE A 535 -48.06 10.25 6.78
N ALA A 536 -49.27 9.74 6.96
CA ALA A 536 -50.43 10.50 7.44
C ALA A 536 -50.65 10.23 8.93
N VAL A 537 -50.67 11.28 9.75
CA VAL A 537 -50.88 11.24 11.21
C VAL A 537 -52.16 11.98 11.60
N PHE A 538 -52.93 11.42 12.53
CA PHE A 538 -54.28 11.88 12.87
C PHE A 538 -54.43 12.18 14.36
N SER A 539 -55.16 13.25 14.72
CA SER A 539 -55.38 13.67 16.11
C SER A 539 -56.81 14.18 16.37
N SER A 540 -57.31 13.92 17.57
CA SER A 540 -58.53 14.52 18.13
C SER A 540 -58.33 15.95 18.63
N GLY A 541 -57.09 16.44 18.70
CA GLY A 541 -56.79 17.85 18.99
C GLY A 541 -56.87 18.73 17.75
N SER A 542 -57.06 20.03 17.93
CA SER A 542 -56.90 21.04 16.86
C SER A 542 -55.55 21.76 16.90
N GLY A 543 -54.91 21.84 18.08
CA GLY A 543 -53.68 22.61 18.31
C GLY A 543 -52.36 21.84 18.10
N GLN A 544 -52.37 20.52 18.01
CA GLN A 544 -51.15 19.68 17.95
C GLN A 544 -50.34 19.77 16.64
N PHE A 545 -50.73 20.65 15.71
CA PHE A 545 -50.01 20.90 14.46
C PHE A 545 -49.59 22.37 14.36
N GLY A 546 -48.92 22.86 15.41
CA GLY A 546 -48.28 24.18 15.46
C GLY A 546 -47.17 24.35 14.41
N SER A 547 -46.65 25.57 14.27
CA SER A 547 -45.59 25.86 13.28
C SER A 547 -44.29 25.09 13.54
N HIS A 548 -43.85 24.98 14.80
CA HIS A 548 -42.68 24.17 15.17
C HIS A 548 -42.89 22.69 14.85
N ILE A 549 -44.02 22.11 15.27
CA ILE A 549 -44.33 20.70 15.04
C ILE A 549 -44.36 20.37 13.53
N ARG A 550 -44.85 21.26 12.66
CA ARG A 550 -44.78 21.05 11.20
C ARG A 550 -43.33 20.95 10.69
N THR A 551 -42.44 21.82 11.16
CA THR A 551 -41.00 21.74 10.80
C THR A 551 -40.36 20.47 11.33
N VAL A 552 -40.72 20.02 12.55
CA VAL A 552 -40.26 18.74 13.11
C VAL A 552 -40.71 17.55 12.26
N LEU A 553 -41.96 17.55 11.81
CA LEU A 553 -42.47 16.51 10.91
C LEU A 553 -41.82 16.58 9.52
N ASP A 554 -41.50 17.77 9.01
CA ASP A 554 -40.74 17.94 7.76
C ASP A 554 -39.32 17.34 7.86
N GLU A 555 -38.60 17.57 8.95
CA GLU A 555 -37.29 16.93 9.16
C GLU A 555 -37.43 15.42 9.40
N LEU A 556 -38.45 14.95 10.15
CA LEU A 556 -38.73 13.53 10.33
C LEU A 556 -39.00 12.82 8.99
N GLY A 557 -39.77 13.44 8.09
CA GLY A 557 -40.01 12.94 6.74
C GLY A 557 -38.74 12.79 5.90
N LYS A 558 -37.79 13.74 6.04
CA LYS A 558 -36.46 13.64 5.43
C LYS A 558 -35.58 12.58 6.08
N THR A 559 -35.59 12.46 7.40
CA THR A 559 -34.84 11.45 8.15
C THR A 559 -35.26 10.04 7.76
N VAL A 560 -36.56 9.77 7.69
CA VAL A 560 -37.10 8.49 7.20
C VAL A 560 -36.73 8.29 5.73
N GLY A 561 -36.80 9.34 4.90
CA GLY A 561 -36.34 9.29 3.51
C GLY A 561 -34.86 8.96 3.37
N HIS A 562 -34.00 9.51 4.24
CA HIS A 562 -32.56 9.23 4.28
C HIS A 562 -32.27 7.79 4.71
N ALA A 563 -32.99 7.28 5.72
CA ALA A 563 -32.85 5.90 6.19
C ALA A 563 -33.28 4.89 5.10
N ILE A 564 -34.41 5.16 4.41
CA ILE A 564 -34.84 4.35 3.25
C ILE A 564 -33.83 4.44 2.11
N ALA A 565 -33.31 5.62 1.79
CA ALA A 565 -32.25 5.78 0.78
C ALA A 565 -30.95 5.04 1.18
N GLY A 566 -30.65 4.97 2.48
CA GLY A 566 -29.55 4.20 3.04
C GLY A 566 -29.73 2.69 2.85
N ILE A 567 -30.93 2.15 3.09
CA ILE A 567 -31.26 0.75 2.80
C ILE A 567 -31.17 0.47 1.30
N GLU A 568 -31.84 1.24 0.44
CA GLU A 568 -31.81 1.04 -1.02
C GLU A 568 -30.39 1.19 -1.61
N SER A 569 -29.54 2.05 -1.02
CA SER A 569 -28.12 2.16 -1.39
C SER A 569 -27.32 0.95 -0.91
N ARG A 570 -27.63 0.40 0.27
CA ARG A 570 -26.92 -0.74 0.85
C ARG A 570 -27.27 -2.05 0.15
N GLU A 571 -28.54 -2.31 -0.12
CA GLU A 571 -28.98 -3.43 -0.97
C GLU A 571 -28.28 -3.37 -2.33
N ARG A 572 -28.18 -2.17 -2.92
CA ARG A 572 -27.46 -1.95 -4.19
C ARG A 572 -25.96 -2.20 -4.08
N GLU A 573 -25.31 -1.76 -3.00
CA GLU A 573 -23.88 -1.97 -2.76
C GLU A 573 -23.56 -3.44 -2.46
N GLU A 574 -24.44 -4.15 -1.75
CA GLU A 574 -24.35 -5.58 -1.48
C GLU A 574 -24.60 -6.40 -2.76
N THR A 575 -25.58 -6.02 -3.60
CA THR A 575 -25.81 -6.60 -4.94
C THR A 575 -24.57 -6.43 -5.84
N LEU A 576 -23.99 -5.21 -5.88
CA LEU A 576 -22.77 -4.94 -6.65
C LEU A 576 -21.56 -5.71 -6.09
N THR A 577 -21.45 -5.86 -4.77
CA THR A 577 -20.39 -6.64 -4.11
C THR A 577 -20.52 -8.13 -4.42
N ALA A 578 -21.74 -8.66 -4.48
CA ALA A 578 -22.00 -10.03 -4.89
C ALA A 578 -21.65 -10.26 -6.37
N LEU A 579 -22.01 -9.33 -7.27
CA LEU A 579 -21.54 -9.35 -8.66
C LEU A 579 -20.01 -9.26 -8.76
N TYR A 580 -19.33 -8.45 -7.95
CA TYR A 580 -17.87 -8.41 -7.92
C TYR A 580 -17.25 -9.75 -7.46
N ARG A 581 -17.82 -10.43 -6.45
CA ARG A 581 -17.37 -11.78 -6.06
C ARG A 581 -17.61 -12.80 -7.17
N ALA A 582 -18.73 -12.72 -7.87
CA ALA A 582 -18.96 -13.53 -9.05
C ALA A 582 -17.87 -13.30 -10.11
N THR A 583 -17.38 -12.06 -10.31
CA THR A 583 -16.23 -11.82 -11.21
C THR A 583 -14.94 -12.52 -10.79
N GLU A 584 -14.71 -12.76 -9.48
CA GLU A 584 -13.58 -13.58 -9.02
C GLU A 584 -13.80 -15.07 -9.37
N GLN A 585 -15.04 -15.58 -9.27
CA GLN A 585 -15.39 -16.94 -9.68
C GLN A 585 -15.32 -17.11 -11.22
N PHE A 586 -15.72 -16.10 -12.00
CA PHE A 586 -15.56 -16.07 -13.46
C PHE A 586 -14.09 -16.11 -13.90
N LEU A 587 -13.14 -15.69 -13.05
CA LEU A 587 -11.70 -15.86 -13.30
C LEU A 587 -11.20 -17.28 -13.03
N THR A 588 -11.96 -18.12 -12.32
CA THR A 588 -11.58 -19.52 -12.03
C THR A 588 -12.08 -20.55 -13.02
N ALA A 589 -13.11 -20.25 -13.83
CA ALA A 589 -13.67 -21.20 -14.80
C ALA A 589 -12.62 -21.67 -15.83
N GLU A 590 -12.60 -22.98 -16.14
CA GLU A 590 -11.69 -23.58 -17.12
C GLU A 590 -12.37 -23.91 -18.47
N SER A 591 -13.71 -23.87 -18.57
CA SER A 591 -14.45 -24.12 -19.82
C SER A 591 -15.56 -23.08 -20.13
N PRO A 592 -16.01 -22.97 -21.39
CA PRO A 592 -17.12 -22.10 -21.78
C PRO A 592 -18.45 -22.47 -21.12
N GLU A 593 -18.67 -23.77 -20.89
CA GLU A 593 -19.84 -24.31 -20.19
C GLU A 593 -19.85 -23.87 -18.73
N GLU A 594 -18.73 -24.05 -18.01
CA GLU A 594 -18.59 -23.64 -16.60
C GLU A 594 -18.77 -22.13 -16.41
N ALA A 595 -18.22 -21.31 -17.30
CA ALA A 595 -18.47 -19.87 -17.32
C ALA A 595 -19.94 -19.52 -17.58
N SER A 596 -20.65 -20.33 -18.38
CA SER A 596 -22.08 -20.14 -18.68
C SER A 596 -22.98 -20.60 -17.53
N GLU A 597 -22.65 -21.70 -16.85
CA GLU A 597 -23.35 -22.19 -15.66
C GLU A 597 -23.24 -21.18 -14.51
N LEU A 598 -22.02 -20.70 -14.22
CA LEU A 598 -21.78 -19.67 -13.20
C LEU A 598 -22.53 -18.36 -13.50
N ALA A 599 -22.67 -18.00 -14.77
CA ALA A 599 -23.43 -16.82 -15.18
C ALA A 599 -24.93 -16.96 -14.88
N VAL A 600 -25.50 -18.15 -15.10
CA VAL A 600 -26.89 -18.47 -14.78
C VAL A 600 -27.11 -18.56 -13.26
N GLU A 601 -26.20 -19.21 -12.53
CA GLU A 601 -26.23 -19.30 -11.06
C GLU A 601 -26.16 -17.90 -10.42
N THR A 602 -25.17 -17.09 -10.79
CA THR A 602 -25.02 -15.69 -10.33
C THR A 602 -26.29 -14.88 -10.62
N ALA A 603 -26.84 -15.00 -11.82
CA ALA A 603 -27.99 -14.20 -12.22
C ALA A 603 -29.29 -14.64 -11.52
N MET A 604 -29.38 -15.92 -11.12
CA MET A 604 -30.48 -16.45 -10.30
C MET A 604 -30.33 -16.01 -8.83
N GLU A 605 -29.16 -16.24 -8.20
CA GLU A 605 -28.95 -16.00 -6.78
C GLU A 605 -28.81 -14.51 -6.41
N VAL A 606 -28.14 -13.71 -7.25
CA VAL A 606 -27.79 -12.31 -6.95
C VAL A 606 -28.82 -11.31 -7.49
N LEU A 607 -29.52 -11.65 -8.58
CA LEU A 607 -30.42 -10.72 -9.28
C LEU A 607 -31.91 -11.10 -9.23
N ASP A 608 -32.26 -12.24 -8.62
CA ASP A 608 -33.64 -12.76 -8.49
C ASP A 608 -34.42 -12.74 -9.82
N PHE A 609 -33.78 -13.28 -10.87
CA PHE A 609 -34.43 -13.58 -12.14
C PHE A 609 -34.63 -15.11 -12.25
N PRO A 610 -35.86 -15.62 -12.29
CA PRO A 610 -36.08 -17.06 -12.29
C PRO A 610 -35.92 -17.69 -13.69
N GLY A 611 -36.06 -16.92 -14.78
CA GLY A 611 -35.91 -17.38 -16.16
C GLY A 611 -34.65 -16.81 -16.83
N ILE A 612 -33.54 -17.55 -16.83
CA ILE A 612 -32.26 -17.14 -17.42
C ILE A 612 -31.60 -18.30 -18.16
N GLY A 613 -30.90 -18.04 -19.27
CA GLY A 613 -29.99 -19.00 -19.87
C GLY A 613 -29.03 -18.40 -20.90
N VAL A 614 -28.05 -19.22 -21.30
CA VAL A 614 -26.98 -18.86 -22.23
C VAL A 614 -27.00 -19.82 -23.42
N PHE A 615 -27.02 -19.24 -24.62
CA PHE A 615 -26.75 -19.96 -25.85
C PHE A 615 -25.30 -19.72 -26.27
N LEU A 616 -24.50 -20.78 -26.44
CA LEU A 616 -23.16 -20.68 -27.05
C LEU A 616 -23.21 -21.05 -28.53
N PHE A 617 -22.29 -20.47 -29.30
CA PHE A 617 -22.08 -20.73 -30.71
C PHE A 617 -21.06 -21.86 -30.92
N ASP A 618 -21.46 -22.85 -31.71
CA ASP A 618 -20.62 -23.97 -32.15
C ASP A 618 -20.10 -23.67 -33.57
N GLU A 619 -18.78 -23.53 -33.71
CA GLU A 619 -18.13 -23.26 -35.00
C GLU A 619 -18.18 -24.44 -35.98
N GLU A 620 -18.23 -25.70 -35.51
CA GLU A 620 -18.31 -26.87 -36.39
C GLU A 620 -19.70 -26.98 -37.02
N THR A 621 -20.77 -26.82 -36.22
CA THR A 621 -22.15 -26.93 -36.73
C THR A 621 -22.75 -25.61 -37.20
N ASN A 622 -22.15 -24.47 -36.86
CA ASN A 622 -22.64 -23.10 -37.11
C ASN A 622 -24.04 -22.86 -36.48
N LEU A 623 -24.24 -23.35 -35.25
CA LEU A 623 -25.50 -23.23 -34.51
C LEU A 623 -25.29 -22.58 -33.15
N LEU A 624 -26.30 -21.83 -32.69
CA LEU A 624 -26.47 -21.46 -31.29
C LEU A 624 -27.24 -22.57 -30.58
N SER A 625 -26.69 -23.12 -29.49
CA SER A 625 -27.32 -24.16 -28.67
C SER A 625 -27.38 -23.73 -27.19
N PRO A 626 -28.45 -24.07 -26.45
CA PRO A 626 -28.55 -23.73 -25.03
C PRO A 626 -27.58 -24.62 -24.24
N VAL A 627 -26.65 -23.98 -23.52
CA VAL A 627 -25.60 -24.68 -22.75
C VAL A 627 -25.91 -24.63 -21.25
N ALA A 628 -26.37 -23.49 -20.75
CA ALA A 628 -26.80 -23.32 -19.36
C ALA A 628 -28.16 -22.62 -19.28
N GLY A 629 -28.96 -22.92 -18.26
CA GLY A 629 -30.22 -22.23 -18.01
C GLY A 629 -30.99 -22.74 -16.79
N THR A 630 -31.81 -21.87 -16.20
CA THR A 630 -32.70 -22.20 -15.07
C THR A 630 -33.88 -23.08 -15.50
N GLU A 631 -34.51 -23.79 -14.57
CA GLU A 631 -35.69 -24.63 -14.87
C GLU A 631 -36.82 -23.85 -15.54
N GLU A 632 -37.10 -22.61 -15.10
CA GLU A 632 -38.14 -21.77 -15.71
C GLU A 632 -37.76 -21.38 -17.15
N PHE A 633 -36.50 -21.04 -17.41
CA PHE A 633 -36.02 -20.74 -18.77
C PHE A 633 -36.07 -21.94 -19.70
N LEU A 634 -35.61 -23.10 -19.22
CA LEU A 634 -35.70 -24.34 -19.98
C LEU A 634 -37.15 -24.71 -20.27
N SER A 635 -38.11 -24.36 -19.40
CA SER A 635 -39.55 -24.52 -19.66
C SER A 635 -40.11 -23.60 -20.76
N PHE A 636 -39.37 -22.56 -21.16
CA PHE A 636 -39.73 -21.70 -22.31
C PHE A 636 -39.17 -22.24 -23.64
N LEU A 637 -38.34 -23.28 -23.63
CA LEU A 637 -37.71 -23.90 -24.81
C LEU A 637 -38.32 -25.27 -25.12
N ASP A 638 -38.28 -25.66 -26.39
CA ASP A 638 -38.61 -27.03 -26.81
C ASP A 638 -37.35 -27.91 -26.68
N GLU A 639 -37.52 -29.24 -26.54
CA GLU A 639 -36.41 -30.21 -26.39
C GLU A 639 -35.35 -30.20 -27.52
N SER A 640 -35.59 -29.48 -28.63
CA SER A 640 -34.67 -29.33 -29.75
C SER A 640 -34.44 -27.86 -30.17
N THR A 641 -34.46 -26.90 -29.24
CA THR A 641 -34.30 -25.47 -29.55
C THR A 641 -32.84 -25.05 -29.82
N VAL A 642 -32.36 -25.38 -31.02
CA VAL A 642 -31.16 -24.75 -31.63
C VAL A 642 -31.55 -23.62 -32.61
N PHE A 643 -30.70 -22.60 -32.71
CA PHE A 643 -30.82 -21.51 -33.68
C PHE A 643 -29.62 -21.48 -34.65
N GLY A 644 -29.78 -20.86 -35.82
CA GLY A 644 -28.76 -20.92 -36.87
C GLY A 644 -29.15 -20.18 -38.14
N PRO A 645 -28.30 -20.18 -39.20
CA PRO A 645 -28.49 -19.43 -40.45
C PRO A 645 -29.78 -19.72 -41.22
N ALA A 646 -30.49 -20.82 -40.88
CA ALA A 646 -31.78 -21.22 -41.42
C ALA A 646 -32.98 -20.59 -40.69
N LYS A 647 -32.86 -20.20 -39.40
CA LYS A 647 -33.91 -19.55 -38.59
C LYS A 647 -33.68 -18.03 -38.52
N ARG A 648 -33.56 -17.36 -39.67
CA ARG A 648 -33.15 -15.94 -39.77
C ARG A 648 -34.08 -14.95 -39.06
N ASP A 649 -35.35 -15.29 -38.89
CA ASP A 649 -36.34 -14.47 -38.18
C ASP A 649 -36.33 -14.68 -36.65
N SER A 650 -35.49 -15.59 -36.13
CA SER A 650 -35.30 -15.76 -34.67
C SER A 650 -34.62 -14.54 -34.06
N VAL A 651 -35.23 -14.01 -33.00
CA VAL A 651 -34.70 -12.90 -32.20
C VAL A 651 -33.32 -13.24 -31.64
N THR A 652 -33.13 -14.43 -31.07
CA THR A 652 -31.84 -14.90 -30.53
C THR A 652 -30.74 -14.94 -31.59
N TRP A 653 -31.03 -15.50 -32.76
CA TRP A 653 -30.08 -15.53 -33.88
C TRP A 653 -29.78 -14.12 -34.41
N HIS A 654 -30.78 -13.24 -34.40
CA HIS A 654 -30.61 -11.85 -34.81
C HIS A 654 -29.69 -11.08 -33.84
N THR A 655 -29.85 -11.26 -32.52
CA THR A 655 -29.01 -10.65 -31.48
C THR A 655 -27.54 -11.02 -31.65
N TYR A 656 -27.23 -12.30 -31.90
CA TYR A 656 -25.87 -12.75 -32.20
C TYR A 656 -25.30 -12.08 -33.44
N VAL A 657 -26.03 -12.13 -34.57
CA VAL A 657 -25.54 -11.65 -35.87
C VAL A 657 -25.44 -10.12 -35.98
N THR A 658 -26.13 -9.34 -35.13
CA THR A 658 -25.99 -7.87 -35.10
C THR A 658 -25.07 -7.34 -34.03
N GLY A 659 -24.83 -8.08 -32.94
CA GLY A 659 -24.19 -7.53 -31.74
C GLY A 659 -25.03 -6.46 -31.03
N GLU A 660 -26.33 -6.34 -31.33
CA GLU A 660 -27.23 -5.35 -30.71
C GLU A 660 -28.14 -6.03 -29.69
N SER A 661 -28.08 -5.58 -28.43
CA SER A 661 -28.99 -6.02 -27.37
C SER A 661 -30.44 -5.63 -27.65
N GLN A 662 -31.35 -6.56 -27.41
CA GLN A 662 -32.77 -6.43 -27.73
C GLN A 662 -33.61 -6.66 -26.47
N CYS A 663 -34.51 -5.73 -26.17
CA CYS A 663 -35.37 -5.77 -24.98
C CYS A 663 -36.84 -5.64 -25.35
N TYR A 664 -37.66 -6.55 -24.83
CA TYR A 664 -39.08 -6.65 -25.12
C TYR A 664 -39.89 -6.60 -23.81
N ALA A 665 -40.75 -5.58 -23.72
CA ALA A 665 -41.61 -5.38 -22.54
C ALA A 665 -42.80 -6.34 -22.50
N ASP A 666 -43.31 -6.77 -23.67
CA ASP A 666 -44.29 -7.86 -23.80
C ASP A 666 -44.08 -8.63 -25.12
N ILE A 667 -43.46 -9.82 -25.07
CA ILE A 667 -43.15 -10.67 -26.23
C ILE A 667 -44.40 -11.26 -26.88
N GLN A 668 -45.50 -11.40 -26.13
CA GLN A 668 -46.77 -11.92 -26.66
C GLN A 668 -47.45 -10.93 -27.62
N THR A 669 -46.89 -9.72 -27.78
CA THR A 669 -47.34 -8.70 -28.74
C THR A 669 -46.61 -8.75 -30.10
N MET A 670 -45.72 -9.72 -30.35
CA MET A 670 -44.89 -9.77 -31.56
C MET A 670 -44.91 -11.12 -32.30
N ASP A 671 -45.23 -11.08 -33.60
CA ASP A 671 -45.26 -12.23 -34.53
C ASP A 671 -43.89 -12.94 -34.75
N ARG A 672 -42.80 -12.50 -34.11
CA ARG A 672 -41.43 -13.01 -34.30
C ARG A 672 -40.98 -14.05 -33.27
N PHE A 673 -41.63 -14.15 -32.12
CA PHE A 673 -41.30 -15.19 -31.14
C PHE A 673 -41.87 -16.54 -31.61
N THR A 674 -40.98 -17.52 -31.81
CA THR A 674 -41.31 -18.72 -32.60
C THR A 674 -42.11 -19.78 -31.82
N ASN A 675 -42.19 -19.65 -30.49
CA ASN A 675 -42.97 -20.54 -29.64
C ASN A 675 -44.18 -19.78 -29.07
N SER A 676 -45.38 -20.06 -29.59
CA SER A 676 -46.63 -19.39 -29.21
C SER A 676 -47.24 -19.91 -27.89
N GLU A 677 -46.64 -20.92 -27.26
CA GLU A 677 -47.14 -21.53 -26.02
C GLU A 677 -46.33 -21.12 -24.77
N THR A 678 -45.29 -20.28 -24.92
CA THR A 678 -44.48 -19.82 -23.78
C THR A 678 -45.28 -18.93 -22.82
N SER A 679 -45.10 -19.16 -21.52
CA SER A 679 -45.63 -18.33 -20.44
C SER A 679 -44.82 -17.04 -20.22
N ALA A 680 -43.63 -16.92 -20.81
CA ALA A 680 -42.83 -15.72 -20.76
C ALA A 680 -43.57 -14.52 -21.39
N ARG A 681 -43.39 -13.35 -20.77
CA ARG A 681 -43.95 -12.07 -21.23
C ARG A 681 -42.89 -11.01 -21.42
N ALA A 682 -41.91 -10.84 -20.54
CA ALA A 682 -40.77 -9.96 -20.81
C ALA A 682 -39.54 -10.79 -21.25
N SER A 683 -38.70 -10.24 -22.12
CA SER A 683 -37.39 -10.82 -22.45
C SER A 683 -36.34 -9.75 -22.78
N LEU A 684 -35.10 -10.03 -22.38
CA LEU A 684 -33.89 -9.24 -22.65
C LEU A 684 -32.83 -10.18 -23.22
N LEU A 685 -32.33 -9.87 -24.42
CA LEU A 685 -31.27 -10.60 -25.09
C LEU A 685 -30.03 -9.71 -25.20
N LEU A 686 -28.87 -10.28 -24.88
CA LEU A 686 -27.57 -9.63 -24.83
C LEU A 686 -26.56 -10.51 -25.58
N PRO A 687 -25.80 -10.00 -26.56
CA PRO A 687 -24.71 -10.76 -27.17
C PRO A 687 -23.59 -11.02 -26.16
N LEU A 688 -22.81 -12.07 -26.40
CA LEU A 688 -21.59 -12.42 -25.67
C LEU A 688 -20.43 -12.50 -26.67
N GLY A 689 -20.05 -11.36 -27.25
CA GLY A 689 -19.03 -11.29 -28.30
C GLY A 689 -19.33 -12.22 -29.48
N GLU A 690 -18.30 -12.93 -29.94
CA GLU A 690 -18.41 -13.99 -30.96
C GLU A 690 -18.82 -15.36 -30.36
N HIS A 691 -18.96 -15.46 -29.02
CA HIS A 691 -19.20 -16.73 -28.32
C HIS A 691 -20.67 -17.12 -28.21
N GLY A 692 -21.62 -16.17 -28.19
CA GLY A 692 -23.02 -16.53 -27.95
C GLY A 692 -24.00 -15.40 -27.62
N VAL A 693 -25.08 -15.76 -26.93
CA VAL A 693 -26.17 -14.87 -26.49
C VAL A 693 -26.65 -15.24 -25.08
N PHE A 694 -26.60 -14.28 -24.16
CA PHE A 694 -27.23 -14.33 -22.86
C PHE A 694 -28.70 -13.90 -22.98
N VAL A 695 -29.62 -14.64 -22.36
CA VAL A 695 -31.06 -14.36 -22.40
C VAL A 695 -31.65 -14.39 -20.99
N ALA A 696 -32.31 -13.28 -20.62
CA ALA A 696 -33.19 -13.23 -19.46
C ALA A 696 -34.66 -13.13 -19.92
N ALA A 697 -35.56 -13.77 -19.18
CA ALA A 697 -36.99 -13.82 -19.45
C ALA A 697 -37.79 -13.81 -18.13
N SER A 698 -39.07 -13.44 -18.21
CA SER A 698 -39.98 -13.47 -17.05
C SER A 698 -41.44 -13.57 -17.49
N THR A 699 -42.27 -14.26 -16.72
CA THR A 699 -43.73 -14.35 -16.94
C THR A 699 -44.50 -13.04 -16.71
N GLU A 700 -43.87 -12.02 -16.11
CA GLU A 700 -44.44 -10.68 -15.97
C GLU A 700 -44.04 -9.75 -17.13
N ALA A 701 -44.92 -8.83 -17.52
CA ALA A 701 -44.65 -7.83 -18.55
C ALA A 701 -44.03 -6.56 -17.96
N GLY A 702 -43.02 -5.99 -18.65
CA GLY A 702 -42.38 -4.73 -18.26
C GLY A 702 -41.36 -4.81 -17.12
N VAL A 703 -40.92 -6.01 -16.72
CA VAL A 703 -39.99 -6.25 -15.59
C VAL A 703 -38.62 -5.58 -15.80
N PHE A 704 -38.12 -5.57 -17.04
CA PHE A 704 -36.79 -5.05 -17.39
C PHE A 704 -36.71 -3.52 -17.40
N THR A 705 -36.78 -2.92 -16.21
CA THR A 705 -36.48 -1.50 -15.99
C THR A 705 -35.05 -1.16 -16.40
N GLU A 706 -34.72 0.11 -16.57
CA GLU A 706 -33.37 0.56 -16.94
C GLU A 706 -32.28 0.09 -15.97
N GLN A 707 -32.54 0.15 -14.65
CA GLN A 707 -31.63 -0.37 -13.63
C GLN A 707 -31.49 -1.90 -13.70
N ARG A 708 -32.59 -2.64 -13.92
CA ARG A 708 -32.53 -4.11 -14.10
C ARG A 708 -31.77 -4.50 -15.37
N ARG A 709 -31.94 -3.75 -16.48
CA ARG A 709 -31.17 -3.93 -17.72
C ARG A 709 -29.67 -3.66 -17.53
N GLN A 710 -29.29 -2.65 -16.73
CA GLN A 710 -27.90 -2.38 -16.41
C GLN A 710 -27.23 -3.52 -15.62
N LEU A 711 -27.93 -4.10 -14.63
CA LEU A 711 -27.39 -5.22 -13.84
C LEU A 711 -27.20 -6.50 -14.67
N VAL A 712 -28.20 -6.89 -15.46
CA VAL A 712 -28.08 -8.06 -16.35
C VAL A 712 -27.06 -7.81 -17.48
N GLY A 713 -26.97 -6.58 -17.99
CA GLY A 713 -25.97 -6.19 -18.98
C GLY A 713 -24.53 -6.22 -18.46
N LEU A 714 -24.31 -5.84 -17.19
CA LEU A 714 -23.01 -5.98 -16.53
C LEU A 714 -22.61 -7.46 -16.39
N LEU A 715 -23.56 -8.31 -16.01
CA LEU A 715 -23.31 -9.75 -15.85
C LEU A 715 -23.06 -10.46 -17.20
N ALA A 716 -23.75 -10.07 -18.26
CA ALA A 716 -23.45 -10.52 -19.61
C ALA A 716 -22.05 -10.08 -20.06
N ALA A 717 -21.66 -8.82 -19.85
CA ALA A 717 -20.32 -8.33 -20.21
C ALA A 717 -19.19 -9.00 -19.40
N THR A 718 -19.43 -9.40 -18.14
CA THR A 718 -18.45 -10.19 -17.37
C THR A 718 -18.41 -11.66 -17.80
N THR A 719 -19.53 -12.20 -18.31
CA THR A 719 -19.58 -13.54 -18.93
C THR A 719 -18.80 -13.55 -20.26
N GLU A 720 -19.00 -12.53 -21.11
CA GLU A 720 -18.26 -12.30 -22.35
C GLU A 720 -16.75 -12.25 -22.11
N ALA A 721 -16.28 -11.44 -21.14
CA ALA A 721 -14.87 -11.36 -20.76
C ALA A 721 -14.31 -12.68 -20.15
N ALA A 722 -15.15 -13.51 -19.53
CA ALA A 722 -14.75 -14.83 -19.05
C ALA A 722 -14.57 -15.83 -20.21
N LEU A 723 -15.49 -15.81 -21.19
CA LEU A 723 -15.41 -16.62 -22.41
C LEU A 723 -14.20 -16.23 -23.26
N ASP A 724 -13.92 -14.93 -23.44
CA ASP A 724 -12.69 -14.40 -24.05
C ASP A 724 -11.43 -14.94 -23.37
N ARG A 725 -11.38 -14.97 -22.03
CA ARG A 725 -10.25 -15.52 -21.27
C ARG A 725 -10.09 -17.02 -21.53
N VAL A 726 -11.17 -17.80 -21.47
CA VAL A 726 -11.11 -19.25 -21.65
C VAL A 726 -10.64 -19.61 -23.06
N ALA A 727 -11.18 -18.95 -24.09
CA ALA A 727 -10.72 -19.09 -25.47
C ALA A 727 -9.24 -18.72 -25.62
N GLY A 728 -8.83 -17.55 -25.12
CA GLY A 728 -7.44 -17.09 -25.16
C GLY A 728 -6.46 -17.98 -24.38
N GLN A 729 -6.90 -18.64 -23.31
CA GLN A 729 -6.07 -19.59 -22.56
C GLN A 729 -5.93 -20.95 -23.24
N ALA A 730 -6.92 -21.40 -24.03
CA ALA A 730 -6.75 -22.54 -24.91
C ALA A 730 -5.68 -22.24 -25.99
N ASP A 731 -5.81 -21.08 -26.65
CA ASP A 731 -4.89 -20.59 -27.69
C ASP A 731 -3.44 -20.47 -27.18
N ILE A 732 -3.25 -19.95 -25.96
CA ILE A 732 -1.93 -19.86 -25.32
C ILE A 732 -1.39 -21.26 -24.95
N ARG A 733 -2.21 -22.15 -24.38
CA ARG A 733 -1.79 -23.52 -24.03
C ARG A 733 -1.35 -24.31 -25.28
N GLU A 734 -2.05 -24.18 -26.41
CA GLU A 734 -1.64 -24.80 -27.68
C GLU A 734 -0.33 -24.20 -28.22
N ARG A 735 -0.17 -22.87 -28.15
CA ARG A 735 1.04 -22.19 -28.61
C ARG A 735 2.28 -22.50 -27.77
N ASP A 736 2.13 -22.62 -26.46
CA ASP A 736 3.24 -22.98 -25.56
C ASP A 736 3.67 -24.44 -25.80
N GLN A 737 2.72 -25.38 -25.96
CA GLN A 737 3.04 -26.76 -26.38
C GLN A 737 3.72 -26.82 -27.75
N ALA A 738 3.27 -25.99 -28.70
CA ALA A 738 3.89 -25.89 -30.02
C ALA A 738 5.30 -25.24 -29.98
N LEU A 739 5.60 -24.38 -28.99
CA LEU A 739 6.94 -23.82 -28.76
C LEU A 739 7.87 -24.81 -28.05
N GLU A 740 7.37 -25.56 -27.07
CA GLU A 740 8.12 -26.59 -26.36
C GLU A 740 8.53 -27.72 -27.32
N SER A 741 7.57 -28.30 -28.06
CA SER A 741 7.83 -29.33 -29.08
C SER A 741 8.77 -28.86 -30.20
N ARG A 742 8.73 -27.57 -30.55
CA ARG A 742 9.63 -26.98 -31.55
C ARG A 742 11.04 -26.74 -31.01
N THR A 743 11.19 -26.48 -29.72
CA THR A 743 12.49 -26.44 -29.04
C THR A 743 13.12 -27.83 -29.04
N GLU A 744 12.38 -28.86 -28.61
CA GLU A 744 12.85 -30.26 -28.66
C GLU A 744 13.27 -30.71 -30.07
N GLN A 745 12.53 -30.30 -31.11
CA GLN A 745 12.90 -30.58 -32.50
C GLN A 745 14.21 -29.89 -32.91
N LEU A 746 14.45 -28.65 -32.46
CA LEU A 746 15.69 -27.92 -32.76
C LEU A 746 16.89 -28.58 -32.07
N ASP A 747 16.81 -28.82 -30.76
CA ASP A 747 17.90 -29.41 -29.97
C ASP A 747 18.31 -30.80 -30.49
N ARG A 748 17.34 -31.61 -30.93
CA ARG A 748 17.61 -32.90 -31.59
C ARG A 748 18.26 -32.74 -32.96
N THR A 749 17.80 -31.78 -33.77
CA THR A 749 18.38 -31.52 -35.10
C THR A 749 19.82 -31.01 -34.97
N GLU A 750 20.08 -30.13 -34.00
CA GLU A 750 21.43 -29.66 -33.66
C GLU A 750 22.31 -30.79 -33.14
N SER A 751 21.76 -31.72 -32.34
CA SER A 751 22.48 -32.94 -31.90
C SER A 751 22.94 -33.78 -33.11
N LEU A 752 22.04 -34.09 -34.07
CA LEU A 752 22.40 -34.84 -35.28
C LEU A 752 23.43 -34.09 -36.16
N LEU A 753 23.29 -32.77 -36.29
CA LEU A 753 24.26 -31.93 -37.02
C LEU A 753 25.64 -31.92 -36.33
N SER A 754 25.69 -31.88 -35.00
CA SER A 754 26.94 -31.97 -34.22
C SER A 754 27.64 -33.30 -34.46
N VAL A 755 26.93 -34.43 -34.46
CA VAL A 755 27.58 -35.73 -34.74
C VAL A 755 28.03 -35.81 -36.20
N SER A 756 27.31 -35.23 -37.16
CA SER A 756 27.77 -35.16 -38.57
C SER A 756 29.08 -34.36 -38.70
N GLN A 757 29.21 -33.23 -38.00
CA GLN A 757 30.46 -32.46 -37.94
C GLN A 757 31.59 -33.26 -37.25
N ASP A 758 31.28 -33.94 -36.13
CA ASP A 758 32.23 -34.79 -35.41
C ASP A 758 32.75 -35.97 -36.25
N ILE A 759 31.96 -36.54 -37.19
CA ILE A 759 32.42 -37.65 -38.07
C ILE A 759 33.73 -37.28 -38.78
N THR A 760 33.88 -36.04 -39.27
CA THR A 760 35.10 -35.63 -40.00
C THR A 760 36.34 -35.74 -39.09
N THR A 761 36.20 -35.43 -37.81
CA THR A 761 37.24 -35.62 -36.79
C THR A 761 37.45 -37.11 -36.47
N LEU A 762 36.37 -37.86 -36.23
CA LEU A 762 36.44 -39.31 -35.96
C LEU A 762 37.12 -40.10 -37.10
N VAL A 763 36.86 -39.72 -38.36
CA VAL A 763 37.44 -40.33 -39.57
C VAL A 763 38.92 -40.00 -39.76
N ARG A 764 39.36 -38.80 -39.34
CA ARG A 764 40.78 -38.43 -39.33
C ARG A 764 41.54 -39.27 -38.31
N ASP A 765 40.99 -39.35 -37.10
CA ASP A 765 41.69 -39.84 -35.91
C ASP A 765 41.64 -41.38 -35.77
N ALA A 766 40.56 -42.03 -36.24
CA ALA A 766 40.42 -43.48 -36.17
C ALA A 766 41.40 -44.22 -37.11
N GLN A 767 42.06 -45.25 -36.56
CA GLN A 767 43.02 -46.08 -37.28
C GLN A 767 42.38 -47.33 -37.89
N THR A 768 41.18 -47.69 -37.45
CA THR A 768 40.43 -48.82 -38.01
C THR A 768 38.95 -48.49 -38.21
N ARG A 769 38.33 -49.16 -39.19
CA ARG A 769 36.89 -49.09 -39.43
C ARG A 769 36.06 -49.45 -38.20
N ALA A 770 36.48 -50.45 -37.41
CA ALA A 770 35.75 -50.88 -36.22
C ALA A 770 35.79 -49.83 -35.10
N GLU A 771 36.91 -49.11 -34.96
CA GLU A 771 37.04 -47.98 -34.03
C GLU A 771 36.15 -46.81 -34.43
N LEU A 772 36.09 -46.47 -35.72
CA LEU A 772 35.17 -45.45 -36.25
C LEU A 772 33.70 -45.83 -36.01
N GLU A 773 33.33 -47.08 -36.31
CA GLU A 773 31.97 -47.60 -36.08
C GLU A 773 31.60 -47.59 -34.57
N GLN A 774 32.53 -47.93 -33.67
CA GLN A 774 32.32 -47.92 -32.21
C GLN A 774 32.10 -46.52 -31.65
N ARG A 775 33.06 -45.61 -31.87
CA ARG A 775 32.98 -44.23 -31.36
C ARG A 775 31.73 -43.52 -31.87
N LEU A 776 31.30 -43.82 -33.09
CA LEU A 776 30.10 -43.23 -33.67
C LEU A 776 28.80 -43.76 -33.04
N CYS A 777 28.68 -45.08 -32.81
CA CYS A 777 27.53 -45.62 -32.09
C CYS A 777 27.45 -45.05 -30.67
N GLU A 778 28.58 -44.99 -29.96
CA GLU A 778 28.67 -44.40 -28.63
C GLU A 778 28.18 -42.94 -28.64
N ARG A 779 28.79 -42.09 -29.48
CA ARG A 779 28.48 -40.66 -29.63
C ARG A 779 27.02 -40.39 -30.03
N LEU A 780 26.42 -41.24 -30.85
CA LEU A 780 24.98 -41.19 -31.17
C LEU A 780 24.09 -41.45 -29.95
N THR A 781 24.53 -42.26 -28.99
CA THR A 781 23.78 -42.61 -27.78
C THR A 781 24.17 -41.81 -26.53
N GLU A 782 25.05 -40.80 -26.67
CA GLU A 782 25.33 -39.83 -25.59
C GLU A 782 24.17 -38.87 -25.33
N HIS A 783 23.20 -38.78 -26.25
CA HIS A 783 22.00 -37.96 -26.13
C HIS A 783 20.75 -38.86 -25.95
N ASP A 784 19.93 -38.57 -24.95
CA ASP A 784 18.78 -39.41 -24.52
C ASP A 784 17.70 -39.65 -25.60
N TYR A 785 17.73 -38.90 -26.71
CA TYR A 785 16.83 -39.10 -27.86
C TYR A 785 16.96 -40.50 -28.50
N PHE A 786 18.13 -41.13 -28.42
CA PHE A 786 18.44 -42.37 -29.16
C PHE A 786 18.70 -43.56 -28.23
N SER A 787 17.62 -44.33 -27.96
CA SER A 787 17.64 -45.51 -27.09
C SER A 787 18.61 -46.63 -27.53
N LEU A 788 18.89 -46.76 -28.84
CA LEU A 788 19.79 -47.77 -29.41
C LEU A 788 20.30 -47.28 -30.78
N ALA A 789 21.61 -47.36 -31.01
CA ALA A 789 22.23 -47.11 -32.30
C ALA A 789 23.13 -48.29 -32.69
N TRP A 790 23.05 -48.79 -33.93
CA TRP A 790 23.89 -49.90 -34.39
C TRP A 790 24.27 -49.81 -35.86
N ILE A 791 25.40 -50.43 -36.22
CA ILE A 791 25.93 -50.51 -37.59
C ILE A 791 26.07 -51.96 -38.02
N GLY A 792 25.50 -52.29 -39.18
CA GLY A 792 25.53 -53.62 -39.78
C GLY A 792 26.24 -53.68 -41.15
N LYS A 793 26.74 -54.86 -41.54
CA LYS A 793 27.37 -55.12 -42.84
C LYS A 793 26.75 -56.36 -43.50
N THR A 794 26.63 -56.35 -44.83
CA THR A 794 26.00 -57.45 -45.58
C THR A 794 26.96 -58.62 -45.81
N GLN A 795 26.57 -59.81 -45.35
CA GLN A 795 27.35 -61.04 -45.51
C GLN A 795 26.93 -61.76 -46.80
N LYS A 796 27.61 -61.43 -47.92
CA LYS A 796 27.25 -61.88 -49.29
C LYS A 796 27.25 -63.41 -49.52
N GLN A 797 27.71 -64.23 -48.57
CA GLN A 797 27.61 -65.70 -48.66
C GLN A 797 26.33 -66.26 -48.02
N GLU A 798 25.75 -65.55 -47.05
CA GLU A 798 24.61 -66.01 -46.24
C GLU A 798 23.34 -65.20 -46.51
N ASN A 799 23.46 -64.11 -47.30
CA ASN A 799 22.34 -63.25 -47.72
C ASN A 799 21.61 -62.59 -46.52
N GLU A 800 22.41 -62.16 -45.55
CA GLU A 800 22.00 -61.62 -44.26
C GLU A 800 22.75 -60.33 -43.93
N LEU A 801 22.09 -59.43 -43.21
CA LEU A 801 22.69 -58.23 -42.61
C LEU A 801 23.18 -58.60 -41.21
N VAL A 802 24.50 -58.55 -40.98
CA VAL A 802 25.10 -58.91 -39.70
C VAL A 802 25.45 -57.63 -38.93
N PRO A 803 24.89 -57.40 -37.72
CA PRO A 803 25.32 -56.34 -36.83
C PRO A 803 26.80 -56.49 -36.49
N ARG A 804 27.54 -55.39 -36.46
CA ARG A 804 28.97 -55.39 -36.14
C ARG A 804 29.30 -54.65 -34.86
N VAL A 805 28.55 -53.58 -34.59
CA VAL A 805 28.80 -52.62 -33.52
C VAL A 805 27.46 -52.00 -33.11
N TRP A 806 27.26 -51.75 -31.81
CA TRP A 806 26.09 -51.06 -31.27
C TRP A 806 26.40 -50.36 -29.95
N ALA A 807 25.54 -49.41 -29.57
CA ALA A 807 25.50 -48.75 -28.27
C ALA A 807 24.04 -48.43 -27.88
N GLY A 808 23.78 -48.12 -26.61
CA GLY A 808 22.42 -47.99 -26.05
C GLY A 808 21.81 -49.31 -25.57
N SER A 809 20.52 -49.30 -25.25
CA SER A 809 19.79 -50.45 -24.68
C SER A 809 19.39 -51.44 -25.78
N GLU A 810 20.27 -52.40 -26.07
CA GLU A 810 20.04 -53.42 -27.10
C GLU A 810 19.10 -54.54 -26.62
N GLU A 811 19.18 -54.96 -25.36
CA GLU A 811 18.27 -55.93 -24.70
C GLU A 811 18.01 -57.26 -25.45
N GLY A 812 18.93 -57.70 -26.30
CA GLY A 812 18.76 -58.84 -27.21
C GLY A 812 17.75 -58.59 -28.33
N TYR A 813 17.53 -57.33 -28.74
CA TYR A 813 16.71 -56.94 -29.88
C TYR A 813 17.25 -57.56 -31.17
N LEU A 814 18.56 -57.42 -31.41
CA LEU A 814 19.24 -57.86 -32.63
C LEU A 814 19.20 -59.39 -32.76
N ASP A 815 19.40 -60.10 -31.65
CA ASP A 815 19.22 -61.57 -31.56
C ASP A 815 17.76 -62.03 -31.74
N ALA A 816 16.78 -61.13 -31.56
CA ALA A 816 15.35 -61.44 -31.60
C ALA A 816 14.65 -61.07 -32.92
N VAL A 817 15.32 -60.39 -33.85
CA VAL A 817 14.80 -60.02 -35.17
C VAL A 817 15.46 -60.79 -36.30
N SER A 818 14.79 -60.87 -37.45
CA SER A 818 15.31 -61.53 -38.66
C SER A 818 15.99 -60.50 -39.55
N LEU A 819 17.32 -60.58 -39.67
CA LEU A 819 18.13 -59.67 -40.51
C LEU A 819 18.51 -60.26 -41.88
N GLN A 820 17.97 -61.43 -42.23
CA GLN A 820 17.98 -61.96 -43.60
C GLN A 820 17.44 -60.92 -44.60
N LEU A 821 18.06 -60.79 -45.78
CA LEU A 821 17.73 -59.72 -46.75
C LEU A 821 16.32 -59.80 -47.37
N SER A 822 15.60 -60.89 -47.12
CA SER A 822 14.17 -61.08 -47.42
C SER A 822 13.22 -60.59 -46.31
N SER A 823 13.75 -60.01 -45.22
CA SER A 823 12.98 -59.40 -44.13
C SER A 823 12.48 -57.99 -44.49
N ASP A 824 11.50 -57.47 -43.76
CA ASP A 824 11.01 -56.09 -43.90
C ASP A 824 11.37 -55.21 -42.69
N GLU A 825 12.35 -55.65 -41.90
CA GLU A 825 13.02 -54.83 -40.88
C GLU A 825 13.65 -53.57 -41.52
N PRO A 826 13.61 -52.38 -40.86
CA PRO A 826 14.05 -51.10 -41.43
C PRO A 826 15.48 -51.07 -41.98
N ALA A 827 16.47 -51.63 -41.29
CA ALA A 827 17.86 -51.66 -41.74
C ALA A 827 18.05 -52.61 -42.93
N VAL A 828 17.38 -53.76 -42.94
CA VAL A 828 17.30 -54.65 -44.11
C VAL A 828 16.66 -53.96 -45.30
N ARG A 829 15.57 -53.20 -45.09
CA ARG A 829 14.92 -52.41 -46.15
C ARG A 829 15.86 -51.36 -46.73
N ALA A 830 16.53 -50.57 -45.90
CA ALA A 830 17.47 -49.54 -46.33
C ALA A 830 18.64 -50.13 -47.15
N ILE A 831 19.19 -51.27 -46.73
CA ILE A 831 20.17 -52.04 -47.52
C ILE A 831 19.61 -52.49 -48.88
N ARG A 832 18.34 -52.88 -48.94
CA ARG A 832 17.70 -53.45 -50.14
C ARG A 832 17.28 -52.40 -51.17
N THR A 833 16.89 -51.21 -50.73
CA THR A 833 16.53 -50.08 -51.61
C THR A 833 17.74 -49.22 -51.96
N GLY A 834 18.71 -49.07 -51.06
CA GLY A 834 19.71 -48.00 -51.13
C GLY A 834 19.17 -46.64 -50.68
N GLU A 835 17.97 -46.60 -50.10
CA GLU A 835 17.27 -45.38 -49.65
C GLU A 835 17.00 -45.45 -48.13
N THR A 836 17.10 -44.30 -47.45
CA THR A 836 16.84 -44.20 -46.01
C THR A 836 15.41 -44.58 -45.67
N THR A 837 15.26 -45.46 -44.68
CA THR A 837 13.97 -45.98 -44.23
C THR A 837 13.63 -45.48 -42.83
N THR A 838 12.55 -44.69 -42.73
CA THR A 838 11.98 -44.22 -41.47
C THR A 838 10.71 -44.99 -41.14
N VAL A 839 10.45 -45.28 -39.86
CA VAL A 839 9.12 -45.65 -39.35
C VAL A 839 8.82 -44.81 -38.11
N SER A 840 8.01 -43.77 -38.29
CA SER A 840 7.71 -42.79 -37.25
C SER A 840 6.97 -43.39 -36.06
N ASN A 841 6.13 -44.40 -36.26
CA ASN A 841 5.49 -45.12 -35.15
C ASN A 841 5.46 -46.63 -35.43
N VAL A 842 6.29 -47.37 -34.70
CA VAL A 842 6.45 -48.84 -34.81
C VAL A 842 5.14 -49.58 -34.50
N THR A 843 4.28 -49.03 -33.63
CA THR A 843 3.02 -49.70 -33.21
C THR A 843 2.03 -49.93 -34.35
N SER A 844 2.05 -49.09 -35.39
CA SER A 844 1.16 -49.21 -36.55
C SER A 844 1.38 -50.53 -37.33
N HIS A 845 2.59 -51.08 -37.29
CA HIS A 845 2.98 -52.29 -38.05
C HIS A 845 2.91 -53.59 -37.21
N ILE A 846 2.55 -53.52 -35.92
CA ILE A 846 2.57 -54.65 -34.96
C ILE A 846 1.77 -55.89 -35.41
N ARG A 847 0.72 -55.70 -36.22
CA ARG A 847 -0.15 -56.80 -36.65
C ARG A 847 0.32 -57.51 -37.93
N GLU A 848 1.21 -56.87 -38.69
CA GLU A 848 1.59 -57.32 -40.03
C GLU A 848 2.98 -57.96 -40.07
N GLN A 849 3.91 -57.43 -39.26
CA GLN A 849 5.32 -57.80 -39.29
C GLN A 849 5.80 -58.28 -37.92
N ARG A 850 6.91 -59.05 -37.87
CA ARG A 850 7.41 -59.64 -36.61
C ARG A 850 8.34 -58.74 -35.80
N TRP A 851 9.15 -57.91 -36.46
CA TRP A 851 10.10 -57.00 -35.81
C TRP A 851 9.44 -55.88 -34.98
N PRO A 852 8.27 -55.28 -35.35
CA PRO A 852 7.72 -54.15 -34.59
C PRO A 852 7.33 -54.53 -33.17
N ARG A 853 6.83 -55.76 -32.99
CA ARG A 853 6.56 -56.31 -31.66
C ARG A 853 7.85 -56.49 -30.86
N LYS A 854 8.96 -56.90 -31.48
CA LYS A 854 10.25 -57.08 -30.79
C LYS A 854 10.98 -55.79 -30.44
N ALA A 855 10.67 -54.71 -31.16
CA ALA A 855 11.06 -53.35 -30.83
C ALA A 855 10.23 -52.79 -29.66
N VAL A 856 8.89 -52.90 -29.72
CA VAL A 856 8.00 -52.37 -28.66
C VAL A 856 8.03 -53.22 -27.38
N ASP A 857 8.29 -54.54 -27.47
CA ASP A 857 8.60 -55.41 -26.30
C ASP A 857 9.82 -54.89 -25.49
N ARG A 858 10.61 -53.93 -26.03
CA ARG A 858 11.82 -53.31 -25.47
C ARG A 858 11.78 -51.78 -25.43
N GLY A 859 10.60 -51.20 -25.60
CA GLY A 859 10.44 -49.74 -25.54
C GLY A 859 11.09 -48.96 -26.70
N HIS A 860 11.32 -49.57 -27.88
CA HIS A 860 11.61 -48.80 -29.10
C HIS A 860 10.31 -48.52 -29.88
N HIS A 861 9.99 -47.24 -30.10
CA HIS A 861 8.73 -46.77 -30.67
C HIS A 861 8.87 -46.03 -32.01
N SER A 862 10.05 -45.56 -32.38
CA SER A 862 10.37 -45.08 -33.73
C SER A 862 11.78 -45.50 -34.16
N VAL A 863 12.04 -45.47 -35.48
CA VAL A 863 13.31 -45.94 -36.08
C VAL A 863 13.64 -45.20 -37.37
N LEU A 864 14.93 -44.94 -37.58
CA LEU A 864 15.52 -44.38 -38.80
C LEU A 864 16.74 -45.23 -39.19
N ALA A 865 16.75 -45.76 -40.42
CA ALA A 865 17.84 -46.59 -40.94
C ALA A 865 18.41 -46.01 -42.23
N VAL A 866 19.68 -45.63 -42.21
CA VAL A 866 20.40 -44.98 -43.32
C VAL A 866 21.41 -45.95 -43.94
N PRO A 867 21.35 -46.21 -45.25
CA PRO A 867 22.35 -47.04 -45.92
C PRO A 867 23.67 -46.27 -46.07
N LEU A 868 24.78 -46.92 -45.77
CA LEU A 868 26.12 -46.31 -45.84
C LEU A 868 26.66 -46.43 -47.27
N VAL A 869 26.26 -45.49 -48.13
CA VAL A 869 26.58 -45.50 -49.56
C VAL A 869 27.65 -44.46 -49.88
N ASN A 870 28.69 -44.86 -50.61
CA ASN A 870 29.63 -43.95 -51.26
C ASN A 870 29.85 -44.43 -52.71
N GLY A 871 29.60 -43.55 -53.68
CA GLY A 871 29.46 -43.94 -55.09
C GLY A 871 28.37 -45.00 -55.27
N GLN A 872 28.72 -46.12 -55.93
CA GLN A 872 27.83 -47.29 -56.03
C GLN A 872 28.10 -48.37 -54.95
N ILE A 873 28.87 -48.06 -53.90
CA ILE A 873 29.32 -49.04 -52.91
C ILE A 873 28.52 -48.85 -51.61
N VAL A 874 27.67 -49.82 -51.29
CA VAL A 874 27.01 -49.93 -49.97
C VAL A 874 27.97 -50.64 -49.00
N TYR A 875 28.53 -49.88 -48.06
CA TYR A 875 29.46 -50.35 -47.04
C TYR A 875 28.79 -51.02 -45.83
N GLY A 876 27.50 -50.73 -45.62
CA GLY A 876 26.70 -51.16 -44.47
C GLY A 876 25.42 -50.35 -44.35
N VAL A 877 24.83 -50.35 -43.16
CA VAL A 877 23.69 -49.52 -42.75
C VAL A 877 23.89 -49.12 -41.30
N VAL A 878 23.50 -47.90 -40.95
CA VAL A 878 23.36 -47.44 -39.56
C VAL A 878 21.88 -47.33 -39.24
N ALA A 879 21.46 -47.80 -38.06
CA ALA A 879 20.07 -47.74 -37.63
C ALA A 879 19.95 -47.16 -36.21
N LEU A 880 19.11 -46.13 -36.09
CA LEU A 880 18.82 -45.38 -34.87
C LEU A 880 17.41 -45.73 -34.42
N TYR A 881 17.24 -46.08 -33.15
CA TYR A 881 15.97 -46.43 -32.53
C TYR A 881 15.71 -45.52 -31.33
N SER A 882 14.49 -44.98 -31.22
CA SER A 882 14.08 -44.12 -30.10
C SER A 882 12.89 -44.71 -29.34
N SER A 883 12.80 -44.39 -28.05
CA SER A 883 11.66 -44.69 -27.19
C SER A 883 10.45 -43.77 -27.42
N GLN A 884 10.63 -42.66 -28.13
CA GLN A 884 9.52 -41.79 -28.53
C GLN A 884 8.96 -42.20 -29.91
N PRO A 885 7.63 -42.33 -30.07
CA PRO A 885 7.01 -42.31 -31.39
C PRO A 885 7.05 -40.89 -31.98
N GLY A 886 7.05 -40.78 -33.30
CA GLY A 886 7.01 -39.50 -34.03
C GLY A 886 8.36 -38.79 -34.19
N LEU A 887 9.41 -39.22 -33.48
CA LEU A 887 10.68 -38.48 -33.36
C LEU A 887 11.26 -38.02 -34.71
N PHE A 888 11.53 -38.96 -35.63
CA PHE A 888 12.25 -38.68 -36.87
C PHE A 888 11.36 -37.96 -37.90
N SER A 889 11.67 -36.68 -38.18
CA SER A 889 11.07 -35.89 -39.26
C SER A 889 11.87 -36.00 -40.56
N GLU A 890 11.35 -35.43 -41.67
CA GLU A 890 12.09 -35.37 -42.94
C GLU A 890 13.38 -34.51 -42.83
N VAL A 891 13.49 -33.59 -41.86
CA VAL A 891 14.73 -32.84 -41.61
C VAL A 891 15.78 -33.74 -40.97
N ASP A 892 15.42 -34.51 -39.94
CA ASP A 892 16.31 -35.48 -39.29
C ASP A 892 16.80 -36.52 -40.31
N LYS A 893 15.90 -36.99 -41.17
CA LYS A 893 16.21 -37.91 -42.27
C LYS A 893 17.24 -37.34 -43.25
N ALA A 894 17.07 -36.09 -43.69
CA ALA A 894 18.02 -35.44 -44.61
C ALA A 894 19.40 -35.21 -43.97
N VAL A 895 19.45 -34.83 -42.68
CA VAL A 895 20.72 -34.73 -41.93
C VAL A 895 21.37 -36.10 -41.76
N ALA A 896 20.57 -37.15 -41.48
CA ALA A 896 21.07 -38.51 -41.34
C ALA A 896 21.56 -39.12 -42.66
N GLU A 897 21.00 -38.73 -43.82
CA GLU A 897 21.47 -39.09 -45.16
C GLU A 897 22.88 -38.52 -45.44
N ASP A 898 23.10 -37.24 -45.17
CA ASP A 898 24.41 -36.57 -45.29
C ASP A 898 25.47 -37.18 -44.35
N PHE A 899 25.08 -37.41 -43.09
CA PHE A 899 25.84 -38.17 -42.10
C PHE A 899 26.24 -39.57 -42.61
N GLY A 900 25.30 -40.29 -43.24
CA GLY A 900 25.52 -41.65 -43.75
C GLY A 900 26.49 -41.70 -44.93
N ALA A 901 26.41 -40.72 -45.83
CA ALA A 901 27.36 -40.54 -46.93
C ALA A 901 28.76 -40.19 -46.41
N THR A 902 28.84 -39.27 -45.44
CA THR A 902 30.11 -38.84 -44.80
C THR A 902 30.79 -40.01 -44.07
N LEU A 903 30.03 -40.85 -43.36
CA LEU A 903 30.54 -42.09 -42.76
C LEU A 903 31.03 -43.08 -43.83
N ALA A 904 30.29 -43.27 -44.92
CA ALA A 904 30.69 -44.17 -46.01
C ALA A 904 31.96 -43.70 -46.73
N TYR A 905 32.14 -42.38 -46.89
CA TYR A 905 33.40 -41.78 -47.35
C TYR A 905 34.55 -42.05 -46.37
N GLY A 906 34.32 -41.85 -45.06
CA GLY A 906 35.32 -42.09 -44.03
C GLY A 906 35.78 -43.55 -43.95
N ILE A 907 34.83 -44.49 -44.05
CA ILE A 907 35.10 -45.93 -44.14
C ILE A 907 35.98 -46.24 -45.37
N ASN A 908 35.66 -45.70 -46.54
CA ASN A 908 36.45 -45.86 -47.76
C ASN A 908 37.87 -45.30 -47.60
N SER A 909 38.02 -44.14 -46.95
CA SER A 909 39.32 -43.51 -46.68
C SER A 909 40.20 -44.37 -45.76
N ILE A 910 39.63 -44.95 -44.69
CA ILE A 910 40.36 -45.84 -43.77
C ILE A 910 40.70 -47.19 -44.43
N GLU A 911 39.76 -47.82 -45.16
CA GLU A 911 40.02 -49.07 -45.89
C GLU A 911 41.12 -48.86 -46.97
N THR A 912 41.13 -47.72 -47.66
CA THR A 912 42.17 -47.35 -48.64
C THR A 912 43.52 -47.04 -47.97
N ARG A 913 43.54 -46.25 -46.88
CA ARG A 913 44.77 -45.93 -46.11
C ARG A 913 45.43 -47.19 -45.55
N ARG A 914 44.64 -48.16 -45.09
CA ARG A 914 45.15 -49.45 -44.63
C ARG A 914 45.71 -50.29 -45.79
N GLY A 915 45.06 -50.25 -46.95
CA GLY A 915 45.52 -50.92 -48.16
C GLY A 915 46.86 -50.38 -48.70
N LEU A 916 47.11 -49.07 -48.58
CA LEU A 916 48.39 -48.42 -48.88
C LEU A 916 49.56 -48.96 -48.05
N LEU A 917 49.29 -49.39 -46.81
CA LEU A 917 50.29 -49.80 -45.81
C LEU A 917 50.50 -51.33 -45.74
N SER A 918 49.86 -52.11 -46.61
CA SER A 918 50.01 -53.57 -46.64
C SER A 918 51.34 -54.02 -47.27
N GLU A 919 52.10 -54.86 -46.56
CA GLU A 919 53.36 -55.47 -47.05
C GLU A 919 53.19 -56.38 -48.28
N GLN A 920 51.95 -56.86 -48.52
CA GLN A 920 51.58 -57.69 -49.66
C GLN A 920 50.54 -56.95 -50.49
N ALA A 921 50.89 -56.59 -51.73
CA ALA A 921 49.99 -55.86 -52.60
C ALA A 921 50.17 -56.28 -54.06
N THR A 922 49.06 -56.48 -54.77
CA THR A 922 49.04 -56.83 -56.18
C THR A 922 49.16 -55.56 -57.03
N GLU A 923 50.25 -55.43 -57.76
CA GLU A 923 50.44 -54.43 -58.80
C GLU A 923 49.73 -54.88 -60.09
N LEU A 924 48.91 -54.00 -60.65
CA LEU A 924 48.22 -54.15 -61.93
C LEU A 924 48.72 -53.08 -62.89
N GLU A 925 48.90 -53.46 -64.14
CA GLU A 925 49.21 -52.55 -65.24
C GLU A 925 47.98 -52.52 -66.14
N VAL A 926 47.23 -51.42 -66.11
CA VAL A 926 45.97 -51.24 -66.84
C VAL A 926 46.22 -50.35 -68.05
N ARG A 927 45.75 -50.79 -69.22
CA ARG A 927 45.84 -50.08 -70.50
C ARG A 927 44.45 -49.53 -70.83
N ILE A 928 44.33 -48.22 -70.94
CA ILE A 928 43.09 -47.51 -71.26
C ILE A 928 43.23 -46.94 -72.68
N GLY A 929 42.21 -47.18 -73.52
CA GLY A 929 42.18 -46.70 -74.90
C GLY A 929 42.23 -45.18 -75.06
N GLN A 930 42.30 -44.70 -76.29
CA GLN A 930 42.42 -43.26 -76.58
C GLN A 930 41.15 -42.49 -76.18
N THR A 931 41.15 -41.96 -74.96
CA THR A 931 40.33 -40.82 -74.55
C THR A 931 40.99 -39.52 -75.01
N GLU A 932 40.23 -38.55 -75.51
CA GLU A 932 40.72 -37.23 -75.94
C GLU A 932 41.12 -36.37 -74.71
N THR A 933 42.29 -36.65 -74.12
CA THR A 933 42.80 -35.91 -72.94
C THR A 933 44.06 -35.11 -73.25
N PHE A 934 44.22 -34.00 -72.52
CA PHE A 934 45.38 -33.12 -72.55
C PHE A 934 46.72 -33.89 -72.55
N PHE A 935 46.88 -34.90 -71.69
CA PHE A 935 48.14 -35.66 -71.59
C PHE A 935 48.42 -36.57 -72.78
N ASN A 936 47.39 -37.05 -73.50
CA ASN A 936 47.57 -37.83 -74.72
C ASN A 936 48.01 -36.92 -75.89
N GLU A 937 47.50 -35.69 -75.96
CA GLU A 937 47.94 -34.70 -76.97
C GLU A 937 49.30 -34.09 -76.63
N VAL A 938 49.65 -33.85 -75.36
CA VAL A 938 51.03 -33.50 -74.97
C VAL A 938 52.00 -34.63 -75.39
N ALA A 939 51.62 -35.90 -75.23
CA ALA A 939 52.43 -37.03 -75.70
C ALA A 939 52.59 -37.08 -77.23
N ALA A 940 51.55 -36.67 -77.97
CA ALA A 940 51.60 -36.56 -79.43
C ALA A 940 52.47 -35.38 -79.90
N LEU A 941 52.44 -34.27 -79.17
CA LEU A 941 53.18 -33.03 -79.45
C LEU A 941 54.69 -33.18 -79.17
N VAL A 942 55.05 -33.74 -78.00
CA VAL A 942 56.45 -33.97 -77.61
C VAL A 942 57.04 -35.19 -78.31
N GLY A 943 56.20 -36.17 -78.67
CA GLY A 943 56.63 -37.46 -79.22
C GLY A 943 57.15 -38.47 -78.18
N GLU A 944 57.15 -38.09 -76.89
CA GLU A 944 57.58 -38.93 -75.76
C GLU A 944 56.40 -39.21 -74.79
N PRO A 945 56.42 -40.35 -74.04
CA PRO A 945 55.35 -40.68 -73.11
C PRO A 945 55.31 -39.74 -71.89
N VAL A 946 54.16 -39.09 -71.66
CA VAL A 946 53.97 -38.14 -70.57
C VAL A 946 53.61 -38.89 -69.29
N SER A 947 54.58 -39.01 -68.39
CA SER A 947 54.35 -39.62 -67.07
C SER A 947 53.97 -38.56 -66.05
N TYR A 948 52.83 -38.75 -65.38
CA TYR A 948 52.35 -37.91 -64.29
C TYR A 948 51.92 -38.76 -63.09
N ARG A 949 51.77 -38.10 -61.94
CA ARG A 949 51.12 -38.66 -60.75
C ARG A 949 50.23 -37.59 -60.14
N GLU A 950 49.03 -37.98 -59.73
CA GLU A 950 48.16 -37.13 -58.91
C GLU A 950 48.60 -37.18 -57.45
N LEU A 951 48.83 -36.02 -56.84
CA LEU A 951 49.17 -35.88 -55.43
C LEU A 951 48.60 -34.61 -54.75
N THR A 952 47.96 -33.70 -55.49
CA THR A 952 47.59 -32.37 -54.97
C THR A 952 46.20 -31.94 -55.47
N PRO A 953 45.14 -31.98 -54.63
CA PRO A 953 43.93 -31.22 -54.89
C PRO A 953 44.22 -29.72 -54.75
N VAL A 954 43.60 -28.89 -55.59
CA VAL A 954 43.67 -27.42 -55.48
C VAL A 954 42.42 -26.88 -54.79
N ASP A 955 41.27 -27.44 -55.15
CA ASP A 955 39.96 -27.23 -54.55
C ASP A 955 39.10 -28.49 -54.78
N ALA A 956 37.80 -28.40 -54.54
CA ALA A 956 36.87 -29.52 -54.72
C ALA A 956 36.88 -30.09 -56.16
N GLN A 957 36.93 -29.23 -57.18
CA GLN A 957 36.75 -29.60 -58.60
C GLN A 957 38.06 -29.63 -59.40
N ASN A 958 39.13 -28.99 -58.91
CA ASN A 958 40.41 -28.90 -59.60
C ASN A 958 41.50 -29.79 -58.94
N ARG A 959 42.28 -30.49 -59.77
CA ARG A 959 43.45 -31.29 -59.39
C ARG A 959 44.71 -30.74 -60.04
N GLN A 960 45.82 -30.70 -59.31
CA GLN A 960 47.12 -30.28 -59.85
C GLN A 960 48.00 -31.48 -60.14
N LEU A 961 48.48 -31.54 -61.38
CA LEU A 961 49.26 -32.63 -61.95
C LEU A 961 50.60 -32.08 -62.43
N ILE A 962 51.68 -32.80 -62.09
CA ILE A 962 53.06 -32.41 -62.42
C ILE A 962 53.67 -33.45 -63.36
N PHE A 963 54.31 -32.97 -64.42
CA PHE A 963 55.01 -33.76 -65.44
C PHE A 963 56.25 -32.98 -65.92
N SER A 964 57.21 -33.65 -66.55
CA SER A 964 58.49 -33.02 -66.92
C SER A 964 59.20 -33.72 -68.06
N PHE A 965 59.96 -32.95 -68.86
CA PHE A 965 60.79 -33.44 -69.96
C PHE A 965 62.19 -32.78 -69.93
N SER A 966 63.10 -33.22 -70.81
CA SER A 966 64.46 -32.67 -70.90
C SER A 966 64.67 -31.65 -72.03
N ASP A 967 63.88 -31.67 -73.10
CA ASP A 967 63.92 -30.67 -74.19
C ASP A 967 62.54 -30.52 -74.88
N PRO A 968 61.54 -29.90 -74.22
CA PRO A 968 60.16 -29.83 -74.73
C PRO A 968 59.83 -28.51 -75.46
N PRO A 969 58.88 -28.50 -76.40
CA PRO A 969 58.36 -27.27 -77.01
C PRO A 969 57.45 -26.51 -76.03
N VAL A 970 58.07 -25.77 -75.10
CA VAL A 970 57.38 -25.11 -73.95
C VAL A 970 56.18 -24.26 -74.37
N GLU A 971 56.34 -23.37 -75.37
CA GLU A 971 55.26 -22.48 -75.82
C GLU A 971 54.07 -23.26 -76.40
N GLU A 972 54.33 -24.37 -77.12
CA GLU A 972 53.29 -25.19 -77.73
C GLU A 972 52.53 -26.01 -76.68
N ILE A 973 53.20 -26.50 -75.63
CA ILE A 973 52.55 -27.20 -74.50
C ILE A 973 51.69 -26.24 -73.68
N LEU A 974 52.14 -25.00 -73.46
CA LEU A 974 51.34 -23.97 -72.79
C LEU A 974 50.10 -23.60 -73.62
N ALA A 975 50.28 -23.36 -74.92
CA ALA A 975 49.18 -23.06 -75.84
C ALA A 975 48.20 -24.24 -76.06
N LEU A 976 48.64 -25.49 -75.83
CA LEU A 976 47.77 -26.66 -75.79
C LEU A 976 46.88 -26.68 -74.54
N GLY A 977 47.34 -26.12 -73.42
CA GLY A 977 46.54 -25.96 -72.20
C GLY A 977 45.26 -25.16 -72.45
N ASP A 978 45.38 -23.99 -73.09
CA ASP A 978 44.27 -23.11 -73.44
C ASP A 978 43.24 -23.72 -74.41
N GLN A 979 43.56 -24.85 -75.05
CA GLN A 979 42.68 -25.56 -75.98
C GLN A 979 41.81 -26.64 -75.31
N PHE A 980 42.15 -27.07 -74.09
CA PHE A 980 41.41 -28.10 -73.36
C PHE A 980 40.49 -27.49 -72.30
N VAL A 981 39.18 -27.68 -72.46
CA VAL A 981 38.15 -27.22 -71.49
C VAL A 981 38.35 -27.82 -70.08
N SER A 982 38.99 -28.99 -70.00
CA SER A 982 39.38 -29.65 -68.75
C SER A 982 40.67 -29.11 -68.12
N VAL A 983 41.29 -28.06 -68.66
CA VAL A 983 42.55 -27.49 -68.15
C VAL A 983 42.31 -26.04 -67.72
N THR A 984 42.38 -25.81 -66.41
CA THR A 984 42.11 -24.52 -65.77
C THR A 984 43.33 -23.58 -65.83
N ALA A 985 44.54 -24.15 -65.83
CA ALA A 985 45.80 -23.42 -66.04
C ALA A 985 46.95 -24.40 -66.34
N VAL A 986 47.94 -23.99 -67.14
CA VAL A 986 49.25 -24.66 -67.21
C VAL A 986 50.34 -23.66 -66.86
N SER A 987 51.27 -24.08 -66.00
CA SER A 987 52.45 -23.30 -65.63
C SER A 987 53.71 -24.12 -65.90
N HIS A 988 54.77 -23.45 -66.33
CA HIS A 988 56.09 -24.01 -66.60
C HIS A 988 57.11 -23.46 -65.59
N THR A 989 58.10 -24.26 -65.23
CA THR A 989 59.26 -23.84 -64.44
C THR A 989 60.46 -24.72 -64.79
N GLN A 990 61.53 -24.10 -65.29
CA GLN A 990 62.78 -24.81 -65.57
C GLN A 990 63.56 -25.08 -64.28
N ARG A 991 64.05 -26.31 -64.10
CA ARG A 991 64.83 -26.74 -62.91
C ARG A 991 66.03 -27.58 -63.35
N GLY A 992 67.16 -26.92 -63.60
CA GLY A 992 68.35 -27.56 -64.16
C GLY A 992 68.14 -27.93 -65.63
N GLU A 993 68.59 -29.11 -66.05
CA GLU A 993 68.40 -29.68 -67.40
C GLU A 993 67.03 -30.39 -67.57
N THR A 994 66.01 -29.96 -66.80
CA THR A 994 64.65 -30.49 -66.88
C THR A 994 63.62 -29.39 -66.74
N ASP A 995 62.64 -29.39 -67.64
CA ASP A 995 61.53 -28.47 -67.67
C ASP A 995 60.30 -29.11 -67.01
N ILE A 996 59.82 -28.50 -65.94
CA ILE A 996 58.73 -29.01 -65.12
C ILE A 996 57.46 -28.23 -65.49
N PHE A 997 56.41 -28.98 -65.83
CA PHE A 997 55.08 -28.46 -66.10
C PHE A 997 54.14 -28.85 -64.98
N ARG A 998 53.25 -27.92 -64.65
CA ARG A 998 52.22 -28.04 -63.62
C ARG A 998 50.91 -27.61 -64.26
N ALA A 999 50.07 -28.59 -64.60
CA ALA A 999 48.72 -28.37 -65.09
C ALA A 999 47.72 -28.48 -63.94
N THR A 1000 46.79 -27.54 -63.87
CA THR A 1000 45.58 -27.63 -63.04
C THR A 1000 44.45 -28.08 -63.96
N VAL A 1001 43.85 -29.22 -63.64
CA VAL A 1001 42.85 -29.92 -64.45
C VAL A 1001 41.52 -29.89 -63.71
N SER A 1002 40.44 -29.54 -64.40
CA SER A 1002 39.06 -29.56 -63.90
C SER A 1002 38.41 -30.90 -64.25
N GLY A 1003 37.78 -31.52 -63.25
CA GLY A 1003 37.25 -32.88 -63.34
C GLY A 1003 38.24 -33.96 -62.90
N GLU A 1004 37.82 -35.23 -63.03
CA GLU A 1004 38.52 -36.39 -62.49
C GLU A 1004 39.58 -36.90 -63.50
N PRO A 1005 40.89 -36.74 -63.25
CA PRO A 1005 41.92 -37.34 -64.11
C PRO A 1005 41.94 -38.87 -63.94
N VAL A 1006 42.58 -39.58 -64.88
CA VAL A 1006 42.71 -41.05 -64.85
C VAL A 1006 43.32 -41.56 -63.53
N GLY A 1007 44.15 -40.76 -62.85
CA GLY A 1007 44.64 -41.07 -61.50
C GLY A 1007 43.53 -41.17 -60.44
N ALA A 1008 42.63 -40.20 -60.40
CA ALA A 1008 41.54 -40.09 -59.42
C ALA A 1008 40.52 -41.21 -59.65
N GLU A 1009 40.15 -41.42 -60.92
CA GLU A 1009 39.24 -42.47 -61.36
C GLU A 1009 39.68 -43.87 -60.90
N LEU A 1010 41.00 -44.12 -60.89
CA LEU A 1010 41.57 -45.37 -60.41
C LEU A 1010 41.61 -45.44 -58.87
N LEU A 1011 41.86 -44.32 -58.18
CA LEU A 1011 41.73 -44.19 -56.72
C LEU A 1011 40.29 -44.49 -56.25
N ASP A 1012 39.29 -43.88 -56.90
CA ASP A 1012 37.87 -44.05 -56.57
C ASP A 1012 37.35 -45.45 -56.93
N CYS A 1013 37.94 -46.10 -57.93
CA CYS A 1013 37.75 -47.54 -58.17
C CYS A 1013 38.34 -48.43 -57.05
N GLY A 1014 39.17 -47.88 -56.16
CA GLY A 1014 39.80 -48.55 -55.01
C GLY A 1014 41.26 -48.99 -55.22
N GLY A 1015 41.96 -48.44 -56.22
CA GLY A 1015 43.33 -48.82 -56.56
C GLY A 1015 44.30 -47.64 -56.56
N VAL A 1016 45.50 -47.82 -56.01
CA VAL A 1016 46.47 -46.73 -55.82
C VAL A 1016 47.39 -46.57 -57.04
N PRO A 1017 47.26 -45.51 -57.87
CA PRO A 1017 48.15 -45.27 -59.01
C PRO A 1017 49.58 -44.98 -58.52
N GLN A 1018 50.52 -45.84 -58.88
CA GLN A 1018 51.95 -45.64 -58.67
C GLN A 1018 52.53 -44.71 -59.74
N ALA A 1019 52.06 -44.84 -60.98
CA ALA A 1019 52.37 -43.96 -62.11
C ALA A 1019 51.23 -44.03 -63.14
N VAL A 1020 50.97 -42.91 -63.82
CA VAL A 1020 50.11 -42.86 -65.00
C VAL A 1020 50.93 -42.27 -66.15
N THR A 1021 51.03 -42.99 -67.26
CA THR A 1021 51.83 -42.63 -68.42
C THR A 1021 50.94 -42.56 -69.65
N ALA A 1022 50.73 -41.36 -70.17
CA ALA A 1022 49.98 -41.12 -71.40
C ALA A 1022 50.91 -41.24 -72.62
N THR A 1023 50.41 -41.86 -73.67
CA THR A 1023 51.03 -41.87 -75.01
C THR A 1023 50.06 -41.26 -76.02
N ALA A 1024 50.52 -40.99 -77.24
CA ALA A 1024 49.70 -40.49 -78.34
C ALA A 1024 48.58 -41.44 -78.83
N ARG A 1025 48.33 -42.59 -78.17
CA ARG A 1025 47.32 -43.59 -78.55
C ARG A 1025 46.61 -44.31 -77.40
N GLU A 1026 47.19 -44.29 -76.20
CA GLU A 1026 46.65 -44.98 -75.02
C GLU A 1026 47.27 -44.41 -73.74
N THR A 1027 46.56 -44.58 -72.63
CA THR A 1027 47.04 -44.22 -71.30
C THR A 1027 47.26 -45.49 -70.49
N GLN A 1028 48.49 -45.68 -70.01
CA GLN A 1028 48.88 -46.84 -69.22
C GLN A 1028 49.01 -46.43 -67.74
N ALA A 1029 48.33 -47.14 -66.85
CA ALA A 1029 48.36 -46.86 -65.41
C ALA A 1029 48.85 -48.07 -64.63
N THR A 1030 49.89 -47.87 -63.83
CA THR A 1030 50.37 -48.88 -62.87
C THR A 1030 49.70 -48.63 -61.54
N VAL A 1031 48.84 -49.56 -61.10
CA VAL A 1031 47.95 -49.42 -59.96
C VAL A 1031 48.22 -50.53 -58.95
N ARG A 1032 48.49 -50.18 -57.70
CA ARG A 1032 48.65 -51.12 -56.58
C ARG A 1032 47.30 -51.33 -55.90
N LEU A 1033 46.83 -52.59 -55.83
CA LEU A 1033 45.61 -52.94 -55.10
C LEU A 1033 45.90 -53.43 -53.67
N PRO A 1034 45.05 -53.06 -52.70
CA PRO A 1034 44.99 -53.72 -51.39
C PRO A 1034 44.69 -55.21 -51.53
N THR A 1035 45.25 -56.03 -50.64
CA THR A 1035 45.07 -57.51 -50.61
C THR A 1035 43.60 -57.95 -50.48
N GLU A 1036 42.75 -57.08 -49.95
CA GLU A 1036 41.32 -57.30 -49.73
C GLU A 1036 40.49 -57.05 -51.00
N LEU A 1037 40.97 -56.22 -51.94
CA LEU A 1037 40.23 -55.84 -53.15
C LEU A 1037 40.54 -56.81 -54.30
N ARG A 1038 39.51 -57.53 -54.75
CA ARG A 1038 39.66 -58.48 -55.86
C ARG A 1038 39.94 -57.75 -57.17
N VAL A 1039 41.08 -58.08 -57.81
CA VAL A 1039 41.50 -57.62 -59.15
C VAL A 1039 40.36 -57.53 -60.17
N ARG A 1040 39.49 -58.55 -60.22
CA ARG A 1040 38.34 -58.55 -61.12
C ARG A 1040 37.32 -57.44 -60.76
N THR A 1041 36.96 -57.30 -59.50
CA THR A 1041 36.01 -56.26 -59.05
C THR A 1041 36.56 -54.85 -59.27
N PHE A 1042 37.87 -54.66 -59.17
CA PHE A 1042 38.52 -53.42 -59.58
C PHE A 1042 38.42 -53.20 -61.10
N LEU A 1043 38.83 -54.17 -61.92
CA LEU A 1043 38.79 -54.05 -63.38
C LEU A 1043 37.38 -53.90 -63.96
N ASP A 1044 36.38 -54.54 -63.35
CA ASP A 1044 34.98 -54.41 -63.75
C ASP A 1044 34.52 -52.94 -63.51
N ARG A 1045 34.86 -52.31 -62.36
CA ARG A 1045 34.60 -50.86 -62.10
C ARG A 1045 35.31 -49.93 -63.08
N VAL A 1046 36.61 -50.18 -63.34
CA VAL A 1046 37.39 -49.35 -64.28
C VAL A 1046 36.80 -49.41 -65.69
N ARG A 1047 36.13 -50.52 -66.06
CA ARG A 1047 35.41 -50.67 -67.32
C ARG A 1047 34.05 -49.98 -67.37
N ASP A 1048 33.38 -49.82 -66.23
CA ASP A 1048 32.14 -49.04 -66.17
C ASP A 1048 32.38 -47.55 -66.49
N ARG A 1049 33.57 -47.02 -66.15
CA ARG A 1049 34.00 -45.66 -66.56
C ARG A 1049 34.74 -45.64 -67.91
N TYR A 1050 35.58 -46.64 -68.19
CA TYR A 1050 36.37 -46.75 -69.43
C TYR A 1050 36.17 -48.11 -70.13
N PRO A 1051 35.17 -48.26 -71.01
CA PRO A 1051 34.81 -49.56 -71.62
C PRO A 1051 35.96 -50.31 -72.31
N ASP A 1052 36.91 -49.58 -72.90
CA ASP A 1052 38.09 -50.13 -73.58
C ASP A 1052 39.28 -50.45 -72.63
N ALA A 1053 39.07 -50.47 -71.31
CA ALA A 1053 40.12 -50.78 -70.35
C ALA A 1053 40.49 -52.27 -70.33
N GLU A 1054 41.78 -52.55 -70.49
CA GLU A 1054 42.35 -53.91 -70.48
C GLU A 1054 43.42 -54.05 -69.39
N LEU A 1055 43.48 -55.23 -68.75
CA LEU A 1055 44.61 -55.59 -67.90
C LEU A 1055 45.77 -56.04 -68.79
N HIS A 1056 46.86 -55.27 -68.81
CA HIS A 1056 48.07 -55.57 -69.56
C HIS A 1056 48.98 -56.55 -68.79
N SER A 1057 49.23 -56.31 -67.50
CA SER A 1057 49.97 -57.26 -66.65
C SER A 1057 49.56 -57.20 -65.18
N ARG A 1058 49.96 -58.23 -64.42
CA ARG A 1058 49.77 -58.35 -62.98
C ARG A 1058 51.04 -58.89 -62.32
N ARG A 1059 51.47 -58.27 -61.23
CA ARG A 1059 52.59 -58.74 -60.40
C ARG A 1059 52.18 -58.70 -58.93
N ASP A 1060 52.39 -59.79 -58.22
CA ASP A 1060 52.17 -59.81 -56.78
C ASP A 1060 53.48 -59.34 -56.10
N THR A 1061 53.47 -58.15 -55.49
CA THR A 1061 54.67 -57.48 -54.97
C THR A 1061 54.81 -57.68 -53.45
N GLY A 1062 56.03 -57.88 -52.98
CA GLY A 1062 56.35 -57.99 -51.54
C GLY A 1062 57.49 -57.06 -51.14
N ALA A 1063 57.44 -56.56 -49.91
CA ALA A 1063 58.47 -55.87 -49.13
C ALA A 1063 59.58 -55.10 -49.90
N MET A 1064 59.46 -53.76 -49.92
CA MET A 1064 60.59 -52.86 -50.17
C MET A 1064 61.18 -52.38 -48.83
N SER A 1065 62.47 -52.04 -48.82
CA SER A 1065 63.30 -51.81 -47.63
C SER A 1065 62.92 -50.58 -46.77
N ASP A 1066 63.06 -50.72 -45.46
CA ASP A 1066 62.51 -49.86 -44.40
C ASP A 1066 62.90 -48.37 -44.46
N SER A 1067 64.12 -48.04 -44.88
CA SER A 1067 64.72 -46.70 -44.71
C SER A 1067 63.97 -45.55 -45.39
N GLY A 1068 63.04 -45.84 -46.30
CA GLY A 1068 62.16 -44.83 -46.92
C GLY A 1068 60.88 -44.53 -46.14
N ASN A 1069 60.46 -45.43 -45.23
CA ASN A 1069 59.23 -45.29 -44.45
C ASN A 1069 59.48 -44.57 -43.12
N GLU A 1070 60.60 -44.82 -42.44
CA GLU A 1070 60.90 -44.18 -41.14
C GLU A 1070 61.01 -42.66 -41.24
N VAL A 1071 61.73 -42.15 -42.25
CA VAL A 1071 61.88 -40.70 -42.49
C VAL A 1071 60.53 -40.05 -42.83
N ARG A 1072 59.64 -40.77 -43.52
CA ARG A 1072 58.26 -40.33 -43.80
C ARG A 1072 57.42 -40.31 -42.52
N ARG A 1073 57.51 -41.35 -41.71
CA ARG A 1073 56.83 -41.46 -40.42
C ARG A 1073 57.23 -40.32 -39.49
N ALA A 1074 58.51 -39.98 -39.39
CA ALA A 1074 58.97 -38.83 -38.59
C ALA A 1074 58.45 -37.47 -39.12
N LEU A 1075 58.32 -37.32 -40.44
CA LEU A 1075 57.73 -36.15 -41.10
C LEU A 1075 56.23 -35.96 -40.82
N ASP A 1076 55.50 -37.05 -40.54
CA ASP A 1076 54.05 -37.06 -40.29
C ASP A 1076 53.65 -37.22 -38.82
N GLU A 1077 54.48 -37.85 -37.96
CA GLU A 1077 54.18 -38.14 -36.54
C GLU A 1077 54.97 -37.30 -35.52
N GLU A 1078 56.22 -36.89 -35.81
CA GLU A 1078 57.08 -36.22 -34.80
C GLU A 1078 57.20 -34.70 -34.96
N LEU A 1079 56.91 -34.17 -36.15
CA LEU A 1079 56.89 -32.73 -36.41
C LEU A 1079 55.51 -32.14 -36.13
N THR A 1080 55.46 -31.07 -35.32
CA THR A 1080 54.24 -30.25 -35.22
C THR A 1080 53.94 -29.55 -36.55
N ASP A 1081 52.67 -29.24 -36.84
CA ASP A 1081 52.27 -28.62 -38.11
C ASP A 1081 53.08 -27.36 -38.45
N ARG A 1082 53.34 -26.50 -37.45
CA ARG A 1082 54.12 -25.28 -37.65
C ARG A 1082 55.62 -25.56 -37.89
N GLN A 1083 56.18 -26.63 -37.32
CA GLN A 1083 57.55 -27.08 -37.66
C GLN A 1083 57.62 -27.63 -39.08
N ARG A 1084 56.63 -28.44 -39.47
CA ARG A 1084 56.48 -29.02 -40.82
C ARG A 1084 56.34 -27.92 -41.87
N GLU A 1085 55.43 -26.97 -41.65
CA GLU A 1085 55.18 -25.81 -42.51
C GLU A 1085 56.44 -24.96 -42.69
N VAL A 1086 57.09 -24.54 -41.60
CA VAL A 1086 58.30 -23.71 -41.65
C VAL A 1086 59.45 -24.45 -42.36
N LEU A 1087 59.63 -25.75 -42.13
CA LEU A 1087 60.63 -26.58 -42.78
C LEU A 1087 60.37 -26.74 -44.29
N LEU A 1088 59.13 -27.04 -44.66
CA LEU A 1088 58.72 -27.28 -46.05
C LEU A 1088 58.79 -25.96 -46.85
N LYS A 1089 58.39 -24.83 -46.26
CA LYS A 1089 58.57 -23.50 -46.86
C LYS A 1089 60.04 -23.14 -47.04
N ALA A 1090 60.90 -23.40 -46.06
CA ALA A 1090 62.35 -23.18 -46.18
C ALA A 1090 63.00 -24.02 -47.29
N TYR A 1091 62.50 -25.24 -47.52
CA TYR A 1091 62.92 -26.08 -48.63
C TYR A 1091 62.43 -25.53 -49.98
N GLU A 1092 61.15 -25.14 -50.09
CA GLU A 1092 60.57 -24.53 -51.29
C GLU A 1092 61.29 -23.24 -51.72
N THR A 1093 61.61 -22.34 -50.77
CA THR A 1093 62.22 -21.04 -51.06
C THR A 1093 63.75 -21.10 -51.15
N GLY A 1094 64.35 -22.29 -51.22
CA GLY A 1094 65.79 -22.45 -51.40
C GLY A 1094 66.67 -21.95 -50.24
N PHE A 1095 66.12 -21.82 -49.02
CA PHE A 1095 66.87 -21.38 -47.84
C PHE A 1095 68.02 -22.35 -47.44
N PHE A 1096 67.94 -23.62 -47.87
CA PHE A 1096 68.98 -24.63 -47.65
C PHE A 1096 70.01 -24.75 -48.78
N GLN A 1097 69.87 -23.99 -49.88
CA GLN A 1097 70.79 -24.04 -51.02
C GLN A 1097 72.10 -23.27 -50.76
N SER A 1098 73.08 -23.40 -51.65
CA SER A 1098 74.38 -22.71 -51.56
C SER A 1098 74.85 -22.19 -52.93
N PRO A 1099 74.77 -20.87 -53.20
CA PRO A 1099 74.23 -19.82 -52.34
C PRO A 1099 72.74 -20.02 -52.02
N ARG A 1100 72.28 -19.41 -50.92
CA ARG A 1100 70.85 -19.45 -50.54
C ARG A 1100 70.06 -18.52 -51.43
N GLU A 1101 68.89 -18.97 -51.87
CA GLU A 1101 67.98 -18.18 -52.70
C GLU A 1101 67.11 -17.23 -51.88
N THR A 1102 66.83 -17.58 -50.62
CA THR A 1102 66.06 -16.77 -49.65
C THR A 1102 66.80 -16.68 -48.32
N THR A 1103 66.82 -15.50 -47.69
CA THR A 1103 67.41 -15.27 -46.37
C THR A 1103 66.48 -15.64 -45.22
N GLY A 1104 67.01 -15.62 -43.99
CA GLY A 1104 66.20 -15.89 -42.79
C GLY A 1104 65.21 -14.79 -42.41
N GLU A 1105 65.40 -13.55 -42.88
CA GLU A 1105 64.41 -12.47 -42.69
C GLU A 1105 63.27 -12.58 -43.70
N GLU A 1106 63.59 -12.83 -44.97
CA GLU A 1106 62.59 -13.01 -46.04
C GLU A 1106 61.71 -14.23 -45.79
N LEU A 1107 62.29 -15.37 -45.41
CA LEU A 1107 61.54 -16.57 -45.01
C LEU A 1107 60.63 -16.32 -43.79
N ALA A 1108 61.05 -15.45 -42.87
CA ALA A 1108 60.24 -15.10 -41.70
C ALA A 1108 59.07 -14.17 -42.06
N GLY A 1109 59.29 -13.20 -42.96
CA GLY A 1109 58.22 -12.39 -43.53
C GLY A 1109 57.21 -13.20 -44.34
N LEU A 1110 57.65 -14.23 -45.08
CA LEU A 1110 56.78 -15.14 -45.83
C LEU A 1110 55.89 -16.04 -44.96
N LEU A 1111 56.17 -16.15 -43.66
CA LEU A 1111 55.44 -17.00 -42.71
C LEU A 1111 54.74 -16.19 -41.60
N ASP A 1112 54.82 -14.86 -41.66
CA ASP A 1112 54.43 -13.89 -40.61
C ASP A 1112 54.98 -14.28 -39.22
N LEU A 1113 56.29 -14.51 -39.16
CA LEU A 1113 57.04 -14.88 -37.96
C LEU A 1113 58.23 -13.96 -37.74
N SER A 1114 58.78 -13.96 -36.51
CA SER A 1114 60.11 -13.39 -36.27
C SER A 1114 61.21 -14.33 -36.78
N GLN A 1115 62.32 -13.78 -37.27
CA GLN A 1115 63.48 -14.58 -37.70
C GLN A 1115 63.98 -15.55 -36.59
N PRO A 1116 64.06 -15.16 -35.29
CA PRO A 1116 64.36 -16.10 -34.21
C PRO A 1116 63.37 -17.26 -34.10
N THR A 1117 62.08 -17.03 -34.34
CA THR A 1117 61.03 -18.06 -34.29
C THR A 1117 61.19 -19.07 -35.44
N VAL A 1118 61.44 -18.60 -36.67
CA VAL A 1118 61.77 -19.47 -37.81
C VAL A 1118 63.06 -20.27 -37.55
N ALA A 1119 64.11 -19.61 -37.06
CA ALA A 1119 65.36 -20.28 -36.74
C ALA A 1119 65.21 -21.36 -35.64
N HIS A 1120 64.31 -21.14 -34.67
CA HIS A 1120 63.98 -22.13 -33.65
C HIS A 1120 63.19 -23.32 -34.23
N HIS A 1121 62.10 -23.09 -34.96
CA HIS A 1121 61.30 -24.16 -35.57
C HIS A 1121 62.11 -24.99 -36.56
N LEU A 1122 62.95 -24.36 -37.41
CA LEU A 1122 63.83 -25.07 -38.33
C LEU A 1122 64.85 -25.95 -37.60
N ARG A 1123 65.46 -25.44 -36.52
CA ARG A 1123 66.46 -26.19 -35.76
C ARG A 1123 65.85 -27.38 -35.02
N GLU A 1124 64.65 -27.21 -34.47
CA GLU A 1124 63.90 -28.27 -33.79
C GLU A 1124 63.39 -29.33 -34.79
N ALA A 1125 62.89 -28.91 -35.96
CA ALA A 1125 62.47 -29.82 -37.03
C ALA A 1125 63.65 -30.62 -37.60
N GLN A 1126 64.79 -29.96 -37.82
CA GLN A 1126 66.03 -30.62 -38.20
C GLN A 1126 66.54 -31.57 -37.12
N TYR A 1127 66.45 -31.18 -35.84
CA TYR A 1127 66.87 -32.05 -34.74
C TYR A 1127 66.06 -33.35 -34.72
N ARG A 1128 64.72 -33.28 -34.76
CA ARG A 1128 63.85 -34.47 -34.79
C ARG A 1128 64.10 -35.36 -36.01
N LEU A 1129 64.17 -34.77 -37.20
CA LEU A 1129 64.46 -35.53 -38.42
C LEU A 1129 65.85 -36.18 -38.43
N LEU A 1130 66.84 -35.60 -37.76
CA LEU A 1130 68.15 -36.22 -37.58
C LEU A 1130 68.11 -37.31 -36.50
N THR A 1131 67.34 -37.12 -35.42
CA THR A 1131 67.11 -38.15 -34.39
C THR A 1131 66.50 -39.41 -35.00
N ALA A 1132 65.40 -39.27 -35.74
CA ALA A 1132 64.75 -40.37 -36.46
C ALA A 1132 65.56 -40.96 -37.65
N LEU A 1133 66.74 -40.41 -37.95
CA LEU A 1133 67.70 -40.93 -38.95
C LEU A 1133 68.93 -41.59 -38.32
N PHE A 1134 69.16 -41.39 -37.02
CA PHE A 1134 70.39 -41.82 -36.32
C PHE A 1134 70.16 -42.60 -35.02
N GLU A 1135 68.96 -42.60 -34.43
CA GLU A 1135 68.62 -43.47 -33.29
C GLU A 1135 68.09 -44.86 -33.72
N THR A 1136 67.79 -45.05 -35.01
CA THR A 1136 67.33 -46.31 -35.64
C THR A 1136 68.44 -47.14 -36.31
N GLN A 1137 69.72 -46.93 -35.96
CA GLN A 1137 70.88 -47.71 -36.47
C GLN A 1137 71.49 -48.69 -35.45
#